data_AF-A0A1W9QUS5-F1
#
_entry.id   AF-A0A1W9QUS5-F1
#
_cell.length_a   1.000
_cell.length_b   1.000
_cell.length_c   1.000
_cell.angle_alpha   90.00
_cell.angle_beta   90.00
_cell.angle_gamma   90.00
#
_symmetry.space_group_name_H-M   'P 1'
#
loop_
_entity.id
_entity.type
_entity.pdbx_description
1 polymer ?
#
loop_
_entity_poly.entity_id
_entity_poly.type
_entity_poly.pdbx_seq_one_letter_code
_entity_poly.pdbx_strand_id
1 'polypeptide(L)'
;MNTEKNRTLWESISSLLFFSLSDKLKFSIKVSLSVVLAYLIPFSQGWSQAHVAAITIMIIAAMGSVNASVMKGAMRLLGTLTGAIIGMTLIAIFPQDRLLYLIVLSITVTTVLYILRAYKGDNSIFMLTAMTILLVFKNGEVDDVFIYGIDRTFMTTFGITIYTLVGVFLWPVNTKDNSEENAAAFSSLQFDLFLKRNEKKEERVELLENLLKHEQLLSSTTMDVSTASMNMKQWHSLVYNYKNINEFLILLANHDKEKYADNFPLYVKNYVQLEDEISILMKSISNTWIDKQEIVIPEHIEPEYQIKIIETLSHLEHASLLTTIQNMKKLHNELRILAKKLNNIISPIPTFFELEDIPKNRHFLWGDIEHLKGALVTFIIFWASTIFWITMNPPGGFLVVVAATGFSVMTTFSPLKPSMLIIIFTLSFIFSALMYVFVLPNLHYGWELGLFIFGYTFISFHLINPKMSIFFALGMVLMVLSNEMYYDFSFFLLLLLLFYLFLFCLQFFYYIPFSTKPEHLFLTMKKRFFTFSHILLERGRKYDKGGYLLLKVRAKYCDAHLMSTVTKMQLWASKIDVNYFNTIEKSILMGFTKECEKFTYMLKLLYHQNLAMKDNPLIKQLMETYNLPSLSDLLNEYALGKEMKDIAPFWKDEKKTVEKVEESLAQLLSDIDFNAYSEEVISELYENISLRRNVWLAFFSCQEMMEKIDFKILERSRF
;
A
#
# COMPACT_ATOMS: atom_id res chain seq x y z
N MET A 1 -2.04 27.54 -42.68
CA MET A 1 -1.71 26.72 -43.87
C MET A 1 -1.72 25.28 -43.40
N ASN A 2 -2.85 24.59 -43.62
CA ASN A 2 -3.11 23.24 -43.11
C ASN A 2 -2.24 22.22 -43.86
N THR A 3 -1.38 21.51 -43.14
CA THR A 3 -0.68 20.32 -43.64
C THR A 3 -1.52 19.09 -43.29
N GLU A 4 -2.44 18.72 -44.19
CA GLU A 4 -3.06 17.39 -44.17
C GLU A 4 -1.97 16.34 -44.42
N LYS A 5 -1.62 15.63 -43.36
CA LYS A 5 -0.70 14.49 -43.39
C LYS A 5 -1.42 13.33 -44.10
N ASN A 6 -0.93 12.94 -45.27
CA ASN A 6 -1.40 11.78 -46.04
C ASN A 6 -1.53 10.54 -45.14
N ARG A 7 -2.77 10.22 -44.75
CA ARG A 7 -3.09 8.94 -44.10
C ARG A 7 -2.91 7.83 -45.12
N THR A 8 -2.14 6.81 -44.76
CA THR A 8 -1.94 5.65 -45.65
C THR A 8 -3.27 4.90 -45.81
N LEU A 9 -3.51 4.27 -46.96
CA LEU A 9 -4.71 3.44 -47.19
C LEU A 9 -4.93 2.39 -46.08
N TRP A 10 -3.86 1.93 -45.44
CA TRP A 10 -3.89 1.05 -44.27
C TRP A 10 -4.47 1.72 -43.01
N GLU A 11 -4.13 2.98 -42.75
CA GLU A 11 -4.74 3.76 -41.66
C GLU A 11 -6.22 4.04 -41.94
N SER A 12 -6.59 4.30 -43.20
CA SER A 12 -7.99 4.50 -43.59
C SER A 12 -8.80 3.22 -43.45
N ILE A 13 -8.27 2.08 -43.90
CA ILE A 13 -8.91 0.76 -43.72
C ILE A 13 -8.98 0.39 -42.23
N SER A 14 -7.95 0.70 -41.44
CA SER A 14 -7.98 0.50 -39.99
C SER A 14 -9.05 1.38 -39.31
N SER A 15 -9.23 2.62 -39.76
CA SER A 15 -10.26 3.51 -39.22
C SER A 15 -11.69 3.10 -39.59
N LEU A 16 -11.85 2.34 -40.69
CA LEU A 16 -13.15 1.96 -41.24
C LEU A 16 -13.60 0.55 -40.78
N LEU A 17 -12.65 -0.38 -40.57
CA LEU A 17 -12.91 -1.70 -39.98
C LEU A 17 -12.94 -1.69 -38.45
N PHE A 18 -12.18 -0.79 -37.81
CA PHE A 18 -12.11 -0.70 -36.36
C PHE A 18 -12.88 0.53 -35.86
N PHE A 19 -14.22 0.40 -35.89
CA PHE A 19 -15.11 1.10 -34.95
C PHE A 19 -14.42 1.15 -33.59
N SER A 20 -14.32 2.32 -32.94
CA SER A 20 -13.46 2.56 -31.79
C SER A 20 -13.70 1.56 -30.65
N LEU A 21 -13.04 0.40 -30.70
CA LEU A 21 -13.23 -0.65 -29.71
C LEU A 21 -12.80 -0.06 -28.36
N SER A 22 -13.69 -0.16 -27.37
CA SER A 22 -13.38 0.20 -25.99
C SER A 22 -12.09 -0.50 -25.55
N ASP A 23 -11.27 0.17 -24.72
CA ASP A 23 -10.02 -0.42 -24.22
C ASP A 23 -10.27 -1.73 -23.45
N LYS A 24 -11.42 -1.85 -22.78
CA LYS A 24 -11.87 -3.08 -22.14
C LYS A 24 -12.07 -4.22 -23.14
N LEU A 25 -12.61 -3.92 -24.32
CA LEU A 25 -12.85 -4.89 -25.39
C LEU A 25 -11.53 -5.35 -26.02
N LYS A 26 -10.63 -4.41 -26.37
CA LYS A 26 -9.28 -4.71 -26.87
C LYS A 26 -8.51 -5.58 -25.88
N PHE A 27 -8.55 -5.24 -24.60
CA PHE A 27 -7.92 -6.01 -23.53
C PHE A 27 -8.47 -7.44 -23.45
N SER A 28 -9.79 -7.61 -23.45
CA SER A 28 -10.43 -8.93 -23.36
C SER A 28 -10.07 -9.82 -24.55
N ILE A 29 -9.98 -9.25 -25.76
CA ILE A 29 -9.55 -9.96 -26.97
C ILE A 29 -8.09 -10.41 -26.86
N LYS A 30 -7.17 -9.52 -26.44
CA LYS A 30 -5.75 -9.85 -26.25
C LYS A 30 -5.57 -11.03 -25.30
N VAL A 31 -6.23 -10.99 -24.14
CA VAL A 31 -6.15 -12.04 -23.13
C VAL A 31 -6.69 -13.36 -23.68
N SER A 32 -7.86 -13.32 -24.31
CA SER A 32 -8.51 -14.52 -24.86
C SER A 32 -7.66 -15.17 -25.96
N LEU A 33 -7.11 -14.37 -26.87
CA LEU A 33 -6.20 -14.87 -27.91
C LEU A 33 -4.92 -15.48 -27.31
N SER A 34 -4.37 -14.84 -26.27
CA SER A 34 -3.17 -15.35 -25.59
C SER A 34 -3.43 -16.72 -24.94
N VAL A 35 -4.59 -16.92 -24.30
CA VAL A 35 -4.98 -18.20 -23.70
C VAL A 35 -5.21 -19.28 -24.78
N VAL A 36 -5.83 -18.92 -25.91
CA VAL A 36 -5.97 -19.84 -27.05
C VAL A 36 -4.61 -20.33 -27.54
N LEU A 37 -3.67 -19.43 -27.77
CA LEU A 37 -2.32 -19.78 -28.20
C LEU A 37 -1.59 -20.64 -27.17
N ALA A 38 -1.80 -20.38 -25.87
CA ALA A 38 -1.21 -21.15 -24.79
C ALA A 38 -1.74 -22.59 -24.64
N TYR A 39 -2.89 -22.91 -25.25
CA TYR A 39 -3.37 -24.29 -25.35
C TYR A 39 -3.03 -24.91 -26.70
N LEU A 40 -3.35 -24.22 -27.81
CA LEU A 40 -3.22 -24.79 -29.15
C LEU A 40 -1.76 -25.06 -29.54
N ILE A 41 -0.81 -24.20 -29.16
CA ILE A 41 0.60 -24.43 -29.49
C ILE A 41 1.12 -25.66 -28.74
N PRO A 42 1.03 -25.76 -27.39
CA PRO A 42 1.42 -26.98 -26.69
C PRO A 42 0.73 -28.24 -27.20
N PHE A 43 -0.57 -28.20 -27.48
CA PHE A 43 -1.29 -29.36 -28.04
C PHE A 43 -0.77 -29.77 -29.42
N SER A 44 -0.47 -28.81 -30.30
CA SER A 44 0.12 -29.10 -31.61
C SER A 44 1.50 -29.76 -31.54
N GLN A 45 2.26 -29.46 -30.48
CA GLN A 45 3.62 -29.99 -30.27
C GLN A 45 3.64 -31.22 -29.35
N GLY A 46 2.49 -31.65 -28.82
CA GLY A 46 2.41 -32.75 -27.85
C GLY A 46 3.02 -32.42 -26.48
N TRP A 47 3.16 -31.14 -26.12
CA TRP A 47 3.72 -30.74 -24.83
C TRP A 47 2.72 -30.96 -23.69
N SER A 48 3.24 -31.31 -22.52
CA SER A 48 2.47 -31.55 -21.29
C SER A 48 2.04 -30.22 -20.63
N GLN A 49 1.06 -30.26 -19.72
CA GLN A 49 0.76 -29.15 -18.80
C GLN A 49 0.42 -27.77 -19.42
N ALA A 50 -0.20 -27.73 -20.60
CA ALA A 50 -0.64 -26.48 -21.27
C ALA A 50 -1.47 -25.54 -20.34
N HIS A 51 -2.23 -26.10 -19.41
CA HIS A 51 -2.99 -25.35 -18.41
C HIS A 51 -2.13 -24.41 -17.54
N VAL A 52 -0.85 -24.73 -17.29
CA VAL A 52 0.07 -23.88 -16.49
C VAL A 52 0.39 -22.58 -17.23
N ALA A 53 0.60 -22.66 -18.54
CA ALA A 53 0.80 -21.48 -19.40
C ALA A 53 -0.45 -20.62 -19.42
N ALA A 54 -1.63 -21.23 -19.59
CA ALA A 54 -2.91 -20.54 -19.57
C ALA A 54 -3.19 -19.83 -18.23
N ILE A 55 -2.99 -20.52 -17.09
CA ILE A 55 -3.17 -19.93 -15.75
C ILE A 55 -2.24 -18.73 -15.56
N THR A 56 -1.00 -18.82 -16.04
CA THR A 56 -0.03 -17.72 -15.97
C THR A 56 -0.54 -16.49 -16.70
N ILE A 57 -1.06 -16.65 -17.92
CA ILE A 57 -1.66 -15.57 -18.70
C ILE A 57 -2.87 -14.97 -17.97
N MET A 58 -3.78 -15.80 -17.48
CA MET A 58 -4.98 -15.36 -16.77
C MET A 58 -4.64 -14.53 -15.51
N ILE A 59 -3.66 -14.97 -14.72
CA ILE A 59 -3.23 -14.25 -13.52
C ILE A 59 -2.56 -12.92 -13.90
N ILE A 60 -1.66 -12.91 -14.88
CA ILE A 60 -0.99 -11.69 -15.34
C ILE A 60 -2.02 -10.66 -15.83
N ALA A 61 -2.96 -11.11 -16.66
CA ALA A 61 -4.01 -10.26 -17.21
C ALA A 61 -4.84 -9.59 -16.12
N ALA A 62 -5.27 -10.35 -15.10
CA ALA A 62 -6.12 -9.79 -14.07
C ALA A 62 -5.38 -8.89 -13.05
N MET A 63 -4.05 -8.97 -12.98
CA MET A 63 -3.25 -8.16 -12.07
C MET A 63 -2.89 -6.76 -12.61
N GLY A 64 -3.31 -6.37 -13.82
CA GLY A 64 -3.25 -4.97 -14.28
C GLY A 64 -2.81 -4.76 -15.74
N SER A 65 -2.30 -3.55 -16.02
CA SER A 65 -1.94 -3.11 -17.37
C SER A 65 -0.79 -3.92 -18.01
N VAL A 66 -0.77 -3.95 -19.34
CA VAL A 66 0.18 -4.73 -20.15
C VAL A 66 1.64 -4.34 -19.86
N ASN A 67 1.96 -3.10 -19.51
CA ASN A 67 3.35 -2.70 -19.23
C ASN A 67 3.83 -3.17 -17.85
N ALA A 68 2.92 -3.22 -16.85
CA ALA A 68 3.20 -3.85 -15.56
C ALA A 68 3.34 -5.39 -15.70
N SER A 69 2.93 -5.98 -16.83
CA SER A 69 2.94 -7.42 -17.05
C SER A 69 4.34 -8.01 -17.23
N VAL A 70 5.29 -7.25 -17.80
CA VAL A 70 6.65 -7.75 -18.08
C VAL A 70 7.43 -7.95 -16.77
N MET A 71 7.46 -6.91 -15.91
CA MET A 71 8.07 -7.02 -14.59
C MET A 71 7.39 -8.12 -13.77
N LYS A 72 6.05 -8.18 -13.74
CA LYS A 72 5.30 -9.24 -13.05
C LYS A 72 5.59 -10.64 -13.62
N GLY A 73 5.74 -10.76 -14.93
CA GLY A 73 6.14 -11.98 -15.62
C GLY A 73 7.52 -12.45 -15.14
N ALA A 74 8.50 -11.54 -15.09
CA ALA A 74 9.84 -11.84 -14.58
C ALA A 74 9.80 -12.28 -13.10
N MET A 75 9.03 -11.60 -12.26
CA MET A 75 8.82 -12.00 -10.85
C MET A 75 8.24 -13.42 -10.74
N ARG A 76 7.29 -13.78 -11.60
CA ARG A 76 6.74 -15.14 -11.63
C ARG A 76 7.75 -16.19 -12.09
N LEU A 77 8.56 -15.87 -13.09
CA LEU A 77 9.62 -16.76 -13.55
C LEU A 77 10.62 -17.03 -12.43
N LEU A 78 11.08 -15.98 -11.75
CA LEU A 78 11.98 -16.09 -10.59
C LEU A 78 11.34 -16.89 -9.44
N GLY A 79 10.06 -16.65 -9.15
CA GLY A 79 9.33 -17.39 -8.10
C GLY A 79 9.23 -18.88 -8.41
N THR A 80 8.93 -19.25 -9.66
CA THR A 80 8.83 -20.65 -10.09
C THR A 80 10.19 -21.33 -10.04
N LEU A 81 11.22 -20.69 -10.57
CA LEU A 81 12.57 -21.24 -10.61
C LEU A 81 13.12 -21.46 -9.20
N THR A 82 13.00 -20.46 -8.32
CA THR A 82 13.44 -20.57 -6.91
C THR A 82 12.66 -21.66 -6.18
N GLY A 83 11.34 -21.74 -6.39
CA GLY A 83 10.51 -22.76 -5.76
C GLY A 83 10.83 -24.17 -6.25
N ALA A 84 11.10 -24.35 -7.54
CA ALA A 84 11.50 -25.64 -8.11
C ALA A 84 12.85 -26.09 -7.54
N ILE A 85 13.86 -25.19 -7.49
CA ILE A 85 15.18 -25.49 -6.92
C ILE A 85 15.05 -25.92 -5.46
N ILE A 86 14.33 -25.15 -4.64
CA ILE A 86 14.14 -25.46 -3.21
C ILE A 86 13.37 -26.78 -3.06
N GLY A 87 12.26 -26.97 -3.79
CA GLY A 87 11.45 -28.19 -3.72
C GLY A 87 12.23 -29.45 -4.09
N MET A 88 12.98 -29.41 -5.20
CA MET A 88 13.84 -30.52 -5.62
C MET A 88 14.96 -30.79 -4.61
N THR A 89 15.57 -29.74 -4.05
CA THR A 89 16.62 -29.89 -3.03
C THR A 89 16.07 -30.57 -1.77
N LEU A 90 14.87 -30.21 -1.33
CA LEU A 90 14.22 -30.86 -0.18
C LEU A 90 13.94 -32.35 -0.44
N ILE A 91 13.49 -32.71 -1.65
CA ILE A 91 13.26 -34.11 -2.03
C ILE A 91 14.58 -34.88 -2.09
N ALA A 92 15.65 -34.27 -2.61
CA ALA A 92 16.97 -34.88 -2.69
C ALA A 92 17.62 -35.12 -1.31
N ILE A 93 17.37 -34.25 -0.33
CA ILE A 93 17.90 -34.41 1.04
C ILE A 93 17.11 -35.45 1.85
N PHE A 94 15.78 -35.55 1.64
CA PHE A 94 14.90 -36.46 2.37
C PHE A 94 14.16 -37.46 1.46
N PRO A 95 14.87 -38.29 0.67
CA PRO A 95 14.22 -39.18 -0.30
C PRO A 95 13.46 -40.35 0.36
N GLN A 96 13.84 -40.75 1.58
CA GLN A 96 13.28 -41.93 2.26
C GLN A 96 12.44 -41.59 3.52
N ASP A 97 12.69 -40.45 4.17
CA ASP A 97 11.96 -40.04 5.38
C ASP A 97 10.84 -39.04 5.07
N ARG A 98 9.63 -39.59 4.88
CA ARG A 98 8.43 -38.82 4.52
C ARG A 98 8.00 -37.85 5.62
N LEU A 99 8.14 -38.22 6.89
CA LEU A 99 7.67 -37.38 8.00
C LEU A 99 8.59 -36.18 8.18
N LEU A 100 9.90 -36.42 8.18
CA LEU A 100 10.90 -35.37 8.29
C LEU A 100 10.81 -34.41 7.08
N TYR A 101 10.61 -34.94 5.88
CA TYR A 101 10.33 -34.14 4.69
C TYR A 101 9.13 -33.19 4.90
N LEU A 102 7.97 -33.71 5.36
CA LEU A 102 6.77 -32.89 5.59
C LEU A 102 6.98 -31.82 6.67
N ILE A 103 7.74 -32.11 7.73
CA ILE A 103 8.09 -31.13 8.76
C ILE A 103 8.91 -29.98 8.16
N VAL A 104 10.01 -30.29 7.45
CA VAL A 104 10.88 -29.27 6.85
C VAL A 104 10.15 -28.50 5.75
N LEU A 105 9.33 -29.18 4.95
CA LEU A 105 8.46 -28.57 3.95
C LEU A 105 7.51 -27.55 4.60
N SER A 106 6.82 -27.95 5.68
CA SER A 106 5.86 -27.08 6.37
C SER A 106 6.51 -25.81 6.93
N ILE A 107 7.71 -25.91 7.51
CA ILE A 107 8.48 -24.78 8.03
C ILE A 107 8.94 -23.88 6.89
N THR A 108 9.48 -24.47 5.82
CA THR A 108 10.00 -23.72 4.66
C THR A 108 8.88 -22.94 3.97
N VAL A 109 7.77 -23.60 3.66
CA VAL A 109 6.59 -22.99 3.01
C VAL A 109 5.99 -21.92 3.91
N THR A 110 5.80 -22.18 5.21
CA THR A 110 5.27 -21.18 6.14
C THR A 110 6.18 -19.97 6.26
N THR A 111 7.49 -20.16 6.24
CA THR A 111 8.47 -19.07 6.28
C THR A 111 8.38 -18.21 5.02
N VAL A 112 8.33 -18.82 3.83
CA VAL A 112 8.15 -18.10 2.56
C VAL A 112 6.83 -17.34 2.54
N LEU A 113 5.74 -17.95 3.02
CA LEU A 113 4.42 -17.30 3.10
C LEU A 113 4.36 -16.21 4.19
N TYR A 114 5.19 -16.29 5.24
CA TYR A 114 5.38 -15.19 6.19
C TYR A 114 6.10 -14.00 5.52
N ILE A 115 7.18 -14.27 4.78
CA ILE A 115 7.92 -13.25 4.03
C ILE A 115 7.00 -12.57 3.01
N LEU A 116 6.14 -13.34 2.33
CA LEU A 116 5.08 -12.83 1.45
C LEU A 116 4.20 -11.81 2.17
N ARG A 117 3.74 -12.12 3.39
CA ARG A 117 2.89 -11.22 4.18
C ARG A 117 3.65 -9.96 4.65
N ALA A 118 4.94 -10.11 4.99
CA ALA A 118 5.78 -9.00 5.44
C ALA A 118 6.23 -8.06 4.30
N TYR A 119 6.23 -8.54 3.05
CA TYR A 119 6.66 -7.77 1.89
C TYR A 119 5.58 -6.76 1.47
N LYS A 120 6.00 -5.50 1.24
CA LYS A 120 5.15 -4.38 0.81
C LYS A 120 5.12 -4.18 -0.71
N GLY A 121 5.93 -4.93 -1.46
CA GLY A 121 6.02 -4.85 -2.92
C GLY A 121 5.11 -5.84 -3.65
N ASP A 122 5.51 -6.27 -4.85
CA ASP A 122 4.81 -7.34 -5.55
C ASP A 122 5.06 -8.71 -4.89
N ASN A 123 4.02 -9.24 -4.25
CA ASN A 123 4.06 -10.48 -3.49
C ASN A 123 4.06 -11.76 -4.37
N SER A 124 4.00 -11.61 -5.70
CA SER A 124 3.89 -12.69 -6.66
C SER A 124 5.05 -13.70 -6.61
N ILE A 125 6.29 -13.26 -6.38
CA ILE A 125 7.46 -14.15 -6.26
C ILE A 125 7.21 -15.17 -5.16
N PHE A 126 7.00 -14.69 -3.92
CA PHE A 126 6.93 -15.55 -2.75
C PHE A 126 5.74 -16.50 -2.79
N MET A 127 4.61 -16.05 -3.33
CA MET A 127 3.44 -16.90 -3.53
C MET A 127 3.78 -18.06 -4.46
N LEU A 128 4.43 -17.77 -5.58
CA LEU A 128 4.74 -18.77 -6.58
C LEU A 128 5.88 -19.69 -6.17
N THR A 129 6.87 -19.18 -5.42
CA THR A 129 7.90 -19.99 -4.77
C THR A 129 7.25 -21.01 -3.83
N ALA A 130 6.38 -20.58 -2.92
CA ALA A 130 5.69 -21.47 -1.99
C ALA A 130 4.82 -22.52 -2.70
N MET A 131 4.03 -22.10 -3.71
CA MET A 131 3.19 -23.02 -4.47
C MET A 131 4.01 -24.03 -5.27
N THR A 132 5.11 -23.60 -5.87
CA THR A 132 5.96 -24.48 -6.68
C THR A 132 6.70 -25.48 -5.81
N ILE A 133 7.19 -25.08 -4.63
CA ILE A 133 7.76 -26.01 -3.64
C ILE A 133 6.78 -27.14 -3.32
N LEU A 134 5.51 -26.80 -3.05
CA LEU A 134 4.47 -27.78 -2.75
C LEU A 134 4.12 -28.67 -3.95
N LEU A 135 4.01 -28.11 -5.15
CA LEU A 135 3.56 -28.85 -6.34
C LEU A 135 4.61 -29.83 -6.87
N VAL A 136 5.90 -29.52 -6.70
CA VAL A 136 7.01 -30.41 -7.09
C VAL A 136 7.01 -31.72 -6.30
N PHE A 137 6.39 -31.77 -5.12
CA PHE A 137 6.29 -33.01 -4.33
C PHE A 137 5.48 -34.13 -5.02
N LYS A 138 4.55 -33.81 -5.94
CA LYS A 138 3.78 -34.77 -6.76
C LYS A 138 3.35 -36.05 -6.01
N ASN A 139 2.65 -35.91 -4.88
CA ASN A 139 2.19 -37.03 -4.02
C ASN A 139 3.30 -37.95 -3.47
N GLY A 140 4.56 -37.55 -3.53
CA GLY A 140 5.71 -38.36 -3.11
C GLY A 140 6.28 -39.30 -4.18
N GLU A 141 5.86 -39.15 -5.44
CA GLU A 141 6.51 -39.80 -6.59
C GLU A 141 7.85 -39.12 -6.88
N VAL A 142 8.94 -39.88 -6.95
CA VAL A 142 10.31 -39.34 -7.08
C VAL A 142 10.82 -39.36 -8.53
N ASP A 143 10.29 -40.23 -9.37
CA ASP A 143 10.91 -40.57 -10.67
C ASP A 143 10.90 -39.41 -11.69
N ASP A 144 9.85 -38.59 -11.72
CA ASP A 144 9.68 -37.51 -12.70
C ASP A 144 9.78 -36.09 -12.12
N VAL A 145 10.24 -35.94 -10.88
CA VAL A 145 10.21 -34.66 -10.15
C VAL A 145 11.02 -33.58 -10.87
N PHE A 146 12.18 -33.95 -11.43
CA PHE A 146 13.04 -33.03 -12.17
C PHE A 146 12.37 -32.54 -13.46
N ILE A 147 11.81 -33.47 -14.25
CA ILE A 147 11.10 -33.15 -15.49
C ILE A 147 9.88 -32.28 -15.20
N TYR A 148 9.13 -32.60 -14.15
CA TYR A 148 7.98 -31.79 -13.72
C TYR A 148 8.38 -30.35 -13.38
N GLY A 149 9.50 -30.15 -12.66
CA GLY A 149 10.02 -28.81 -12.34
C GLY A 149 10.44 -28.02 -13.58
N ILE A 150 11.08 -28.68 -14.55
CA ILE A 150 11.45 -28.08 -15.84
C ILE A 150 10.20 -27.71 -16.64
N ASP A 151 9.27 -28.64 -16.83
CA ASP A 151 8.02 -28.43 -17.58
C ASP A 151 7.25 -27.23 -17.02
N ARG A 152 7.17 -27.13 -15.69
CA ARG A 152 6.48 -26.03 -15.03
C ARG A 152 7.17 -24.68 -15.27
N THR A 153 8.50 -24.66 -15.21
CA THR A 153 9.29 -23.45 -15.50
C THR A 153 9.17 -23.05 -16.96
N PHE A 154 9.24 -24.02 -17.87
CA PHE A 154 9.08 -23.84 -19.30
C PHE A 154 7.69 -23.30 -19.65
N MET A 155 6.62 -23.94 -19.18
CA MET A 155 5.24 -23.51 -19.45
C MET A 155 4.91 -22.13 -18.85
N THR A 156 5.48 -21.80 -17.69
CA THR A 156 5.34 -20.46 -17.10
C THR A 156 6.02 -19.41 -17.97
N THR A 157 7.25 -19.69 -18.43
CA THR A 157 8.01 -18.82 -19.34
C THR A 157 7.27 -18.64 -20.66
N PHE A 158 6.81 -19.74 -21.24
CA PHE A 158 6.06 -19.76 -22.48
C PHE A 158 4.77 -18.91 -22.40
N GLY A 159 4.00 -19.06 -21.33
CA GLY A 159 2.80 -18.23 -21.09
C GLY A 159 3.12 -16.73 -21.03
N ILE A 160 4.21 -16.34 -20.35
CA ILE A 160 4.67 -14.94 -20.30
C ILE A 160 5.05 -14.46 -21.71
N THR A 161 5.84 -15.24 -22.45
CA THR A 161 6.27 -14.90 -23.81
C THR A 161 5.08 -14.71 -24.75
N ILE A 162 4.11 -15.64 -24.77
CA ILE A 162 2.90 -15.53 -25.59
C ILE A 162 2.13 -14.25 -25.24
N TYR A 163 1.90 -13.98 -23.95
CA TYR A 163 1.16 -12.79 -23.53
C TYR A 163 1.87 -11.49 -23.92
N THR A 164 3.20 -11.44 -23.75
CA THR A 164 4.00 -10.29 -24.16
C THR A 164 3.97 -10.09 -25.67
N LEU A 165 4.13 -11.16 -26.47
CA LEU A 165 4.08 -11.09 -27.92
C LEU A 165 2.71 -10.58 -28.40
N VAL A 166 1.60 -11.13 -27.89
CA VAL A 166 0.26 -10.64 -28.23
C VAL A 166 0.09 -9.18 -27.78
N GLY A 167 0.61 -8.81 -26.60
CA GLY A 167 0.56 -7.45 -26.09
C GLY A 167 1.26 -6.42 -26.98
N VAL A 168 2.43 -6.79 -27.53
CA VAL A 168 3.27 -5.97 -28.40
C VAL A 168 2.74 -5.91 -29.83
N PHE A 169 2.35 -7.04 -30.42
CA PHE A 169 1.91 -7.09 -31.82
C PHE A 169 0.44 -6.69 -32.03
N LEU A 170 -0.45 -7.04 -31.10
CA LEU A 170 -1.88 -6.76 -31.23
C LEU A 170 -2.21 -5.45 -30.50
N TRP A 171 -2.52 -4.38 -31.23
CA TRP A 171 -2.79 -3.02 -30.70
C TRP A 171 -1.72 -2.56 -29.69
N PRO A 172 -0.48 -2.30 -30.12
CA PRO A 172 0.56 -1.79 -29.22
C PRO A 172 0.04 -0.56 -28.49
N VAL A 173 0.06 -0.62 -27.16
CA VAL A 173 -0.25 0.54 -26.33
C VAL A 173 1.05 1.31 -26.24
N ASN A 174 1.29 2.23 -27.18
CA ASN A 174 2.26 3.28 -26.94
C ASN A 174 1.66 4.13 -25.83
N THR A 175 2.12 3.91 -24.60
CA THR A 175 1.88 4.87 -23.53
C THR A 175 2.51 6.15 -24.01
N LYS A 176 1.68 7.12 -24.41
CA LYS A 176 2.15 8.50 -24.44
C LYS A 176 2.75 8.74 -23.07
N ASP A 177 3.99 9.20 -23.05
CA ASP A 177 4.67 9.54 -21.81
C ASP A 177 3.96 10.76 -21.21
N ASN A 178 2.87 10.50 -20.48
CA ASN A 178 2.11 11.53 -19.78
C ASN A 178 2.80 11.90 -18.45
N SER A 179 4.05 11.48 -18.22
CA SER A 179 4.78 11.81 -16.99
C SER A 179 4.94 13.32 -16.85
N GLU A 180 5.29 14.02 -17.94
CA GLU A 180 5.40 15.49 -17.96
C GLU A 180 4.03 16.15 -17.67
N GLU A 181 2.94 15.68 -18.32
CA GLU A 181 1.57 16.19 -18.10
C GLU A 181 1.10 15.97 -16.66
N ASN A 182 1.36 14.78 -16.09
CA ASN A 182 1.00 14.45 -14.71
C ASN A 182 1.81 15.25 -13.70
N ALA A 183 3.10 15.50 -13.97
CA ALA A 183 3.94 16.35 -13.14
C ALA A 183 3.47 17.81 -13.17
N ALA A 184 3.11 18.33 -14.35
CA ALA A 184 2.53 19.66 -14.50
C ALA A 184 1.21 19.82 -13.71
N ALA A 185 0.28 18.86 -13.86
CA ALA A 185 -0.98 18.86 -13.14
C ALA A 185 -0.79 18.73 -11.61
N PHE A 186 0.21 17.96 -11.18
CA PHE A 186 0.54 17.84 -9.76
C PHE A 186 1.12 19.14 -9.20
N SER A 187 2.06 19.77 -9.92
CA SER A 187 2.62 21.09 -9.58
C SER A 187 1.55 22.17 -9.49
N SER A 188 0.59 22.20 -10.42
CA SER A 188 -0.49 23.19 -10.38
C SER A 188 -1.39 23.01 -9.17
N LEU A 189 -1.72 21.76 -8.81
CA LEU A 189 -2.50 21.47 -7.59
C LEU A 189 -1.75 21.87 -6.31
N GLN A 190 -0.43 21.63 -6.26
CA GLN A 190 0.40 22.09 -5.15
C GLN A 190 0.37 23.62 -5.02
N PHE A 191 0.44 24.34 -6.14
CA PHE A 191 0.37 25.80 -6.16
C PHE A 191 -1.01 26.32 -5.71
N ASP A 192 -2.09 25.72 -6.20
CA ASP A 192 -3.45 26.06 -5.79
C ASP A 192 -3.65 25.88 -4.27
N LEU A 193 -3.11 24.80 -3.69
CA LEU A 193 -3.16 24.57 -2.25
C LEU A 193 -2.37 25.63 -1.48
N PHE A 194 -1.20 26.06 -1.96
CA PHE A 194 -0.42 27.10 -1.30
C PHE A 194 -1.16 28.45 -1.26
N LEU A 195 -1.82 28.82 -2.35
CA LEU A 195 -2.62 30.06 -2.43
C LEU A 195 -3.85 29.98 -1.53
N LYS A 196 -4.55 28.84 -1.52
CA LYS A 196 -5.78 28.62 -0.75
C LYS A 196 -5.55 28.09 0.67
N ARG A 197 -4.31 28.11 1.17
CA ARG A 197 -3.96 27.53 2.48
C ARG A 197 -4.72 28.15 3.66
N ASN A 198 -5.15 29.40 3.52
CA ASN A 198 -5.88 30.17 4.54
C ASN A 198 -7.40 30.22 4.31
N GLU A 199 -7.93 29.55 3.28
CA GLU A 199 -9.35 29.54 2.94
C GLU A 199 -10.17 28.60 3.83
N LYS A 200 -11.49 28.53 3.59
CA LYS A 200 -12.41 27.66 4.35
C LYS A 200 -11.92 26.21 4.40
N LYS A 201 -12.08 25.58 5.57
CA LYS A 201 -11.67 24.20 5.85
C LYS A 201 -12.17 23.18 4.82
N GLU A 202 -13.40 23.33 4.32
CA GLU A 202 -14.01 22.43 3.33
C GLU A 202 -13.24 22.41 2.00
N GLU A 203 -12.89 23.60 1.47
CA GLU A 203 -12.14 23.73 0.21
C GLU A 203 -10.72 23.16 0.32
N ARG A 204 -10.07 23.34 1.48
CA ARG A 204 -8.73 22.79 1.74
C ARG A 204 -8.73 21.28 1.78
N VAL A 205 -9.73 20.67 2.43
CA VAL A 205 -9.85 19.21 2.52
C VAL A 205 -10.03 18.59 1.14
N GLU A 206 -10.86 19.18 0.28
CA GLU A 206 -11.05 18.71 -1.09
C GLU A 206 -9.75 18.78 -1.91
N LEU A 207 -9.02 19.89 -1.82
CA LEU A 207 -7.72 20.05 -2.48
C LEU A 207 -6.68 19.04 -1.97
N LEU A 208 -6.62 18.81 -0.66
CA LEU A 208 -5.74 17.81 -0.04
C LEU A 208 -6.06 16.38 -0.53
N GLU A 209 -7.34 16.01 -0.62
CA GLU A 209 -7.74 14.69 -1.14
C GLU A 209 -7.35 14.54 -2.62
N ASN A 210 -7.55 15.58 -3.44
CA ASN A 210 -7.14 15.58 -4.85
C ASN A 210 -5.62 15.50 -5.02
N LEU A 211 -4.87 16.19 -4.17
CA LEU A 211 -3.41 16.20 -4.20
C LEU A 211 -2.87 14.81 -3.84
N LEU A 212 -3.33 14.17 -2.75
CA LEU A 212 -2.91 12.81 -2.37
C LEU A 212 -3.17 11.78 -3.48
N LYS A 213 -4.27 11.92 -4.21
CA LYS A 213 -4.60 11.06 -5.36
C LYS A 213 -3.59 11.22 -6.50
N HIS A 214 -3.18 12.45 -6.82
CA HIS A 214 -2.20 12.72 -7.88
C HIS A 214 -0.77 12.37 -7.46
N GLU A 215 -0.41 12.47 -6.17
CA GLU A 215 0.88 11.97 -5.66
C GLU A 215 1.01 10.46 -5.90
N GLN A 216 -0.05 9.69 -5.58
CA GLN A 216 -0.08 8.26 -5.85
C GLN A 216 0.07 7.97 -7.34
N LEU A 217 -0.60 8.74 -8.20
CA LEU A 217 -0.49 8.60 -9.64
C LEU A 217 0.95 8.83 -10.11
N LEU A 218 1.57 9.95 -9.73
CA LEU A 218 2.95 10.32 -10.10
C LEU A 218 3.96 9.26 -9.62
N SER A 219 3.78 8.74 -8.41
CA SER A 219 4.63 7.67 -7.86
C SER A 219 4.49 6.33 -8.59
N SER A 220 3.36 6.10 -9.26
CA SER A 220 3.06 4.88 -10.00
C SER A 220 3.43 4.96 -11.49
N THR A 221 3.67 6.17 -12.01
CA THR A 221 4.04 6.40 -13.41
C THR A 221 5.46 5.90 -13.65
N THR A 222 5.59 4.84 -14.45
CA THR A 222 6.87 4.36 -14.97
C THR A 222 7.17 5.04 -16.29
N MET A 223 8.26 5.79 -16.37
CA MET A 223 8.71 6.39 -17.64
C MET A 223 9.08 5.30 -18.65
N ASP A 224 8.68 5.49 -19.91
CA ASP A 224 9.07 4.61 -21.00
C ASP A 224 10.55 4.87 -21.36
N VAL A 225 11.42 3.89 -21.08
CA VAL A 225 12.88 3.97 -21.28
C VAL A 225 13.23 4.23 -22.75
N SER A 226 12.31 3.96 -23.68
CA SER A 226 12.53 4.10 -25.12
C SER A 226 12.32 5.52 -25.67
N THR A 227 11.54 6.37 -24.98
CA THR A 227 11.19 7.74 -25.44
C THR A 227 11.56 8.83 -24.44
N ALA A 228 11.90 8.47 -23.20
CA ALA A 228 12.20 9.43 -22.15
C ALA A 228 13.58 10.09 -22.37
N SER A 229 13.63 11.41 -22.35
CA SER A 229 14.86 12.20 -22.24
C SER A 229 15.58 12.00 -20.90
N MET A 230 14.94 11.30 -19.94
CA MET A 230 15.37 11.21 -18.55
C MET A 230 15.45 9.76 -18.05
N ASN A 231 16.43 9.47 -17.20
CA ASN A 231 16.62 8.17 -16.56
C ASN A 231 15.63 7.97 -15.39
N MET A 232 15.17 6.72 -15.17
CA MET A 232 14.32 6.35 -14.03
C MET A 232 14.87 6.75 -12.66
N LYS A 233 16.21 6.77 -12.48
CA LYS A 233 16.81 7.28 -11.21
C LYS A 233 16.57 8.78 -11.01
N GLN A 234 16.67 9.56 -12.08
CA GLN A 234 16.41 11.00 -12.04
C GLN A 234 14.92 11.26 -11.82
N TRP A 235 14.02 10.47 -12.44
CA TRP A 235 12.57 10.55 -12.18
C TRP A 235 12.23 10.30 -10.72
N HIS A 236 12.73 9.21 -10.12
CA HIS A 236 12.47 8.93 -8.71
C HIS A 236 13.02 10.03 -7.78
N SER A 237 14.13 10.68 -8.14
CA SER A 237 14.68 11.83 -7.41
C SER A 237 13.74 13.05 -7.50
N LEU A 238 13.17 13.36 -8.66
CA LEU A 238 12.17 14.44 -8.78
C LEU A 238 10.90 14.13 -7.98
N VAL A 239 10.37 12.91 -8.11
CA VAL A 239 9.17 12.46 -7.39
C VAL A 239 9.37 12.55 -5.87
N TYR A 240 10.59 12.28 -5.38
CA TYR A 240 10.93 12.45 -3.98
C TYR A 240 10.83 13.91 -3.52
N ASN A 241 11.41 14.86 -4.25
CA ASN A 241 11.33 16.28 -3.89
C ASN A 241 9.89 16.80 -3.99
N TYR A 242 9.13 16.35 -4.98
CA TYR A 242 7.69 16.61 -5.08
C TYR A 242 6.92 16.17 -3.83
N LYS A 243 7.29 15.02 -3.27
CA LYS A 243 6.72 14.51 -2.03
C LYS A 243 7.13 15.36 -0.82
N ASN A 244 8.39 15.77 -0.71
CA ASN A 244 8.84 16.66 0.38
C ASN A 244 8.09 18.00 0.35
N ILE A 245 7.95 18.60 -0.85
CA ILE A 245 7.16 19.82 -1.06
C ILE A 245 5.72 19.59 -0.57
N ASN A 246 5.13 18.44 -0.93
CA ASN A 246 3.78 18.11 -0.49
C ASN A 246 3.67 18.02 1.04
N GLU A 247 4.62 17.36 1.71
CA GLU A 247 4.63 17.26 3.17
C GLU A 247 4.63 18.64 3.84
N PHE A 248 5.44 19.59 3.36
CA PHE A 248 5.45 20.96 3.88
C PHE A 248 4.15 21.72 3.58
N LEU A 249 3.57 21.57 2.40
CA LEU A 249 2.29 22.20 2.05
C LEU A 249 1.14 21.68 2.92
N ILE A 250 1.10 20.37 3.18
CA ILE A 250 0.12 19.76 4.08
C ILE A 250 0.25 20.35 5.48
N LEU A 251 1.47 20.52 6.00
CA LEU A 251 1.70 21.13 7.31
C LEU A 251 1.22 22.59 7.37
N LEU A 252 1.43 23.36 6.29
CA LEU A 252 0.95 24.74 6.20
C LEU A 252 -0.58 24.85 6.06
N ALA A 253 -1.22 23.86 5.42
CA ALA A 253 -2.67 23.87 5.17
C ALA A 253 -3.51 23.18 6.27
N ASN A 254 -2.90 22.39 7.16
CA ASN A 254 -3.61 21.56 8.14
C ASN A 254 -4.20 22.34 9.34
N HIS A 255 -3.81 23.60 9.54
CA HIS A 255 -4.25 24.40 10.68
C HIS A 255 -5.25 25.47 10.25
N ASP A 256 -6.34 25.66 11.01
CA ASP A 256 -7.23 26.80 10.81
C ASP A 256 -6.43 28.09 11.01
N LYS A 257 -6.73 29.11 10.19
CA LYS A 257 -6.03 30.38 10.21
C LYS A 257 -6.02 30.96 11.62
N GLU A 258 -4.86 30.98 12.25
CA GLU A 258 -4.72 31.54 13.59
C GLU A 258 -4.92 33.07 13.54
N LYS A 259 -5.42 33.68 14.62
CA LYS A 259 -5.79 35.12 14.62
C LYS A 259 -4.62 36.05 14.27
N TYR A 260 -3.38 35.62 14.49
CA TYR A 260 -2.18 36.37 14.15
C TYR A 260 -1.66 36.13 12.72
N ALA A 261 -2.21 35.16 11.98
CA ALA A 261 -1.76 34.82 10.63
C ALA A 261 -1.99 35.94 9.60
N ASP A 262 -2.96 36.83 9.85
CA ASP A 262 -3.15 38.05 9.05
C ASP A 262 -2.02 39.08 9.21
N ASN A 263 -1.17 38.90 10.23
CA ASN A 263 -0.17 39.87 10.66
C ASN A 263 1.28 39.39 10.44
N PHE A 264 1.53 38.33 9.67
CA PHE A 264 2.90 37.83 9.40
C PHE A 264 3.90 38.92 8.94
N PRO A 265 3.52 39.89 8.08
CA PRO A 265 4.41 40.99 7.70
C PRO A 265 4.84 41.90 8.87
N LEU A 266 4.10 41.91 9.97
CA LEU A 266 4.45 42.67 11.18
C LEU A 266 5.53 41.96 12.01
N TYR A 267 5.58 40.62 11.97
CA TYR A 267 6.51 39.83 12.77
C TYR A 267 7.81 39.47 12.02
N VAL A 268 7.75 39.35 10.69
CA VAL A 268 8.90 39.00 9.84
C VAL A 268 9.00 40.00 8.69
N LYS A 269 10.09 40.78 8.64
CA LYS A 269 10.23 41.91 7.69
C LYS A 269 10.19 41.46 6.24
N ASN A 270 10.86 40.36 5.92
CA ASN A 270 10.99 39.81 4.58
C ASN A 270 9.96 38.69 4.29
N TYR A 271 8.87 38.61 5.06
CA TYR A 271 7.81 37.61 4.85
C TYR A 271 7.17 37.72 3.47
N VAL A 272 6.85 38.94 3.03
CA VAL A 272 6.21 39.18 1.72
C VAL A 272 7.13 38.72 0.59
N GLN A 273 8.43 39.02 0.70
CA GLN A 273 9.42 38.55 -0.27
C GLN A 273 9.49 37.02 -0.32
N LEU A 274 9.52 36.35 0.85
CA LEU A 274 9.55 34.88 0.93
C LEU A 274 8.29 34.25 0.30
N GLU A 275 7.10 34.81 0.59
CA GLU A 275 5.84 34.33 0.02
C GLU A 275 5.75 34.53 -1.50
N ASP A 276 6.21 35.68 -2.00
CA ASP A 276 6.26 35.99 -3.43
C ASP A 276 7.24 35.07 -4.17
N GLU A 277 8.44 34.84 -3.64
CA GLU A 277 9.43 33.95 -4.25
C GLU A 277 8.96 32.49 -4.31
N ILE A 278 8.32 31.98 -3.23
CA ILE A 278 7.70 30.65 -3.24
C ILE A 278 6.61 30.58 -4.32
N SER A 279 5.76 31.60 -4.41
CA SER A 279 4.67 31.65 -5.39
C SER A 279 5.19 31.66 -6.83
N ILE A 280 6.22 32.46 -7.09
CA ILE A 280 6.89 32.53 -8.40
C ILE A 280 7.51 31.16 -8.75
N LEU A 281 8.27 30.55 -7.83
CA LEU A 281 8.91 29.26 -8.06
C LEU A 281 7.90 28.15 -8.34
N MET A 282 6.82 28.04 -7.56
CA MET A 282 5.79 27.02 -7.77
C MET A 282 5.11 27.18 -9.14
N LYS A 283 4.79 28.43 -9.52
CA LYS A 283 4.22 28.75 -10.84
C LYS A 283 5.19 28.42 -11.97
N SER A 284 6.45 28.80 -11.83
CA SER A 284 7.50 28.50 -12.81
C SER A 284 7.68 27.00 -12.98
N ILE A 285 7.81 26.23 -11.89
CA ILE A 285 7.92 24.76 -11.93
C ILE A 285 6.74 24.13 -12.66
N SER A 286 5.51 24.60 -12.42
CA SER A 286 4.32 24.12 -13.11
C SER A 286 4.36 24.38 -14.62
N ASN A 287 4.78 25.58 -15.03
CA ASN A 287 4.82 25.98 -16.44
C ASN A 287 6.00 25.35 -17.19
N THR A 288 7.12 25.10 -16.52
CA THR A 288 8.35 24.55 -17.11
C THR A 288 8.14 23.19 -17.78
N TRP A 289 7.22 22.36 -17.28
CA TRP A 289 6.84 21.11 -17.94
C TRP A 289 6.15 21.30 -19.30
N ILE A 290 5.48 22.45 -19.50
CA ILE A 290 4.76 22.79 -20.73
C ILE A 290 5.67 23.58 -21.68
N ASP A 291 6.31 24.64 -21.17
CA ASP A 291 7.01 25.63 -21.97
C ASP A 291 8.50 25.30 -22.19
N LYS A 292 9.06 24.36 -21.42
CA LYS A 292 10.48 23.92 -21.45
C LYS A 292 11.48 25.08 -21.35
N GLN A 293 11.15 26.09 -20.54
CA GLN A 293 12.01 27.23 -20.25
C GLN A 293 12.76 27.05 -18.92
N GLU A 294 14.00 27.54 -18.87
CA GLU A 294 14.80 27.54 -17.65
C GLU A 294 14.17 28.46 -16.59
N ILE A 295 14.13 27.98 -15.35
CA ILE A 295 13.58 28.67 -14.18
C ILE A 295 14.66 29.58 -13.60
N VAL A 296 14.31 30.84 -13.32
CA VAL A 296 15.18 31.74 -12.55
C VAL A 296 15.14 31.30 -11.08
N ILE A 297 16.29 30.89 -10.53
CA ILE A 297 16.39 30.40 -9.15
C ILE A 297 16.84 31.58 -8.26
N PRO A 298 16.01 32.02 -7.30
CA PRO A 298 16.39 33.09 -6.38
C PRO A 298 17.46 32.66 -5.37
N GLU A 299 18.06 33.63 -4.69
CA GLU A 299 19.02 33.38 -3.61
C GLU A 299 18.35 32.81 -2.35
N HIS A 300 19.15 32.34 -1.40
CA HIS A 300 18.61 31.81 -0.15
C HIS A 300 18.13 32.96 0.76
N ILE A 301 16.87 32.92 1.18
CA ILE A 301 16.31 33.89 2.13
C ILE A 301 16.45 33.37 3.57
N GLU A 302 17.11 34.15 4.43
CA GLU A 302 17.06 34.01 5.89
C GLU A 302 15.93 34.91 6.45
N PRO A 303 14.94 34.38 7.19
CA PRO A 303 13.86 35.19 7.76
C PRO A 303 14.36 36.21 8.79
N GLU A 304 13.96 37.48 8.66
CA GLU A 304 14.31 38.54 9.61
C GLU A 304 13.19 38.78 10.64
N TYR A 305 13.36 38.23 11.83
CA TYR A 305 12.37 38.30 12.91
C TYR A 305 12.39 39.65 13.66
N GLN A 306 11.21 40.20 13.94
CA GLN A 306 11.03 41.40 14.75
C GLN A 306 10.79 41.05 16.22
N ILE A 307 11.88 40.79 16.95
CA ILE A 307 11.87 40.29 18.34
C ILE A 307 10.94 41.09 19.25
N LYS A 308 10.97 42.43 19.17
CA LYS A 308 10.17 43.34 20.02
C LYS A 308 8.65 43.19 19.89
N ILE A 309 8.16 42.77 18.73
CA ILE A 309 6.72 42.57 18.48
C ILE A 309 6.35 41.12 18.80
N ILE A 310 7.27 40.18 18.54
CA ILE A 310 7.09 38.76 18.84
C ILE A 310 6.98 38.51 20.35
N GLU A 311 7.66 39.30 21.19
CA GLU A 311 7.52 39.26 22.66
C GLU A 311 6.10 39.58 23.17
N THR A 312 5.23 40.17 22.34
CA THR A 312 3.84 40.46 22.71
C THR A 312 2.87 39.29 22.47
N LEU A 313 3.33 38.24 21.79
CA LEU A 313 2.56 37.02 21.53
C LEU A 313 2.60 36.09 22.73
N SER A 314 1.56 35.28 22.90
CA SER A 314 1.63 34.13 23.79
C SER A 314 2.71 33.14 23.33
N HIS A 315 3.25 32.31 24.22
CA HIS A 315 4.31 31.37 23.87
C HIS A 315 3.85 30.35 22.83
N LEU A 316 2.59 29.89 22.88
CA LEU A 316 2.04 29.00 21.85
C LEU A 316 1.83 29.70 20.50
N GLU A 317 1.45 30.98 20.47
CA GLU A 317 1.34 31.76 19.24
C GLU A 317 2.73 32.03 18.64
N HIS A 318 3.71 32.38 19.46
CA HIS A 318 5.11 32.53 19.05
C HIS A 318 5.66 31.21 18.47
N ALA A 319 5.41 30.08 19.15
CA ALA A 319 5.79 28.75 18.68
C ALA A 319 5.20 28.43 17.30
N SER A 320 3.91 28.68 17.12
CA SER A 320 3.21 28.39 15.87
C SER A 320 3.64 29.33 14.73
N LEU A 321 3.89 30.61 15.01
CA LEU A 321 4.47 31.56 14.06
C LEU A 321 5.84 31.09 13.55
N LEU A 322 6.76 30.79 14.47
CA LEU A 322 8.11 30.36 14.14
C LEU A 322 8.10 29.08 13.29
N THR A 323 7.28 28.10 13.69
CA THR A 323 7.13 26.84 12.95
C THR A 323 6.62 27.07 11.54
N THR A 324 5.66 27.99 11.36
CA THR A 324 5.11 28.32 10.05
C THR A 324 6.17 28.93 9.14
N ILE A 325 6.93 29.91 9.64
CA ILE A 325 8.01 30.58 8.89
C ILE A 325 9.13 29.60 8.54
N GLN A 326 9.51 28.73 9.48
CA GLN A 326 10.53 27.72 9.24
C GLN A 326 10.08 26.66 8.22
N ASN A 327 8.80 26.26 8.23
CA ASN A 327 8.23 25.39 7.20
C ASN A 327 8.20 26.08 5.82
N MET A 328 7.91 27.39 5.76
CA MET A 328 8.02 28.16 4.51
C MET A 328 9.48 28.25 4.02
N LYS A 329 10.46 28.44 4.92
CA LYS A 329 11.89 28.39 4.57
C LYS A 329 12.30 27.02 4.01
N LYS A 330 11.88 25.93 4.66
CA LYS A 330 12.15 24.55 4.20
C LYS A 330 11.51 24.28 2.83
N LEU A 331 10.24 24.69 2.65
CA LEU A 331 9.53 24.62 1.37
C LEU A 331 10.27 25.39 0.27
N HIS A 332 10.69 26.63 0.55
CA HIS A 332 11.46 27.44 -0.40
C HIS A 332 12.74 26.73 -0.84
N ASN A 333 13.48 26.14 0.10
CA ASN A 333 14.71 25.41 -0.20
C ASN A 333 14.46 24.17 -1.08
N GLU A 334 13.45 23.35 -0.77
CA GLU A 334 13.08 22.19 -1.59
C GLU A 334 12.64 22.60 -3.01
N LEU A 335 11.89 23.69 -3.15
CA LEU A 335 11.51 24.24 -4.46
C LEU A 335 12.72 24.68 -5.27
N ARG A 336 13.73 25.30 -4.64
CA ARG A 336 14.98 25.67 -5.31
C ARG A 336 15.77 24.44 -5.77
N ILE A 337 15.83 23.39 -4.96
CA ILE A 337 16.47 22.12 -5.34
C ILE A 337 15.72 21.50 -6.54
N LEU A 338 14.39 21.46 -6.50
CA LEU A 338 13.57 20.94 -7.59
C LEU A 338 13.76 21.76 -8.89
N ALA A 339 13.76 23.10 -8.78
CA ALA A 339 14.01 23.99 -9.92
C ALA A 339 15.41 23.78 -10.52
N LYS A 340 16.45 23.61 -9.70
CA LYS A 340 17.81 23.28 -10.17
C LYS A 340 17.82 21.95 -10.94
N LYS A 341 17.13 20.93 -10.43
CA LYS A 341 17.00 19.62 -11.10
C LYS A 341 16.27 19.73 -12.44
N LEU A 342 15.19 20.50 -12.52
CA LEU A 342 14.45 20.73 -13.76
C LEU A 342 15.27 21.52 -14.79
N ASN A 343 15.98 22.56 -14.36
CA ASN A 343 16.91 23.30 -15.23
C ASN A 343 17.98 22.37 -15.81
N ASN A 344 18.53 21.45 -15.00
CA ASN A 344 19.51 20.48 -15.50
C ASN A 344 18.95 19.51 -16.56
N ILE A 345 17.66 19.18 -16.50
CA ILE A 345 17.00 18.31 -17.50
C ILE A 345 16.72 19.07 -18.80
N ILE A 346 16.37 20.35 -18.68
CA ILE A 346 15.95 21.19 -19.81
C ILE A 346 17.12 21.85 -20.52
N SER A 347 18.22 22.09 -19.79
CA SER A 347 19.36 22.80 -20.34
C SER A 347 19.95 22.05 -21.53
N PRO A 348 20.24 22.74 -22.65
CA PRO A 348 20.83 22.14 -23.84
C PRO A 348 22.30 21.73 -23.64
N ILE A 349 22.91 22.10 -22.50
CA ILE A 349 24.30 21.82 -22.15
C ILE A 349 24.33 20.63 -21.17
N PRO A 350 25.29 19.69 -21.28
CA PRO A 350 25.42 18.61 -20.32
C PRO A 350 25.68 19.18 -18.91
N THR A 351 24.69 19.05 -18.03
CA THR A 351 24.76 19.45 -16.62
C THR A 351 24.83 18.22 -15.71
N PHE A 352 25.40 18.40 -14.52
CA PHE A 352 25.49 17.31 -13.54
C PHE A 352 24.19 17.23 -12.73
N PHE A 353 23.50 16.10 -12.79
CA PHE A 353 22.30 15.85 -12.01
C PHE A 353 22.67 15.23 -10.66
N GLU A 354 22.54 16.00 -9.59
CA GLU A 354 22.76 15.52 -8.23
C GLU A 354 21.60 14.59 -7.81
N LEU A 355 21.92 13.31 -7.60
CA LEU A 355 21.01 12.34 -7.03
C LEU A 355 21.08 12.43 -5.50
N GLU A 356 19.94 12.59 -4.86
CA GLU A 356 19.84 12.50 -3.40
C GLU A 356 19.88 11.04 -2.96
N ASP A 357 20.43 10.79 -1.78
CA ASP A 357 20.29 9.51 -1.10
C ASP A 357 18.85 9.37 -0.59
N ILE A 358 17.96 8.90 -1.48
CA ILE A 358 16.56 8.64 -1.13
C ILE A 358 16.55 7.59 0.00
N PRO A 359 15.96 7.89 1.17
CA PRO A 359 15.88 6.93 2.26
C PRO A 359 15.19 5.66 1.75
N LYS A 360 15.93 4.53 1.78
CA LYS A 360 15.44 3.25 1.25
C LYS A 360 14.09 2.92 1.88
N ASN A 361 13.06 2.83 1.05
CA ASN A 361 11.76 2.33 1.49
C ASN A 361 11.97 0.95 2.14
N ARG A 362 11.56 0.81 3.39
CA ARG A 362 11.59 -0.49 4.07
C ARG A 362 10.58 -1.39 3.38
N HIS A 363 11.06 -2.19 2.43
CA HIS A 363 10.23 -3.11 1.64
C HIS A 363 9.59 -4.21 2.49
N PHE A 364 10.09 -4.44 3.70
CA PHE A 364 9.59 -5.45 4.62
C PHE A 364 9.13 -4.83 5.95
N LEU A 365 7.94 -5.26 6.39
CA LEU A 365 7.39 -4.98 7.71
C LEU A 365 7.61 -6.21 8.61
N TRP A 366 8.84 -6.40 9.05
CA TRP A 366 9.22 -7.52 9.92
C TRP A 366 8.52 -7.44 11.28
N GLY A 367 8.12 -8.60 11.81
CA GLY A 367 7.59 -8.71 13.17
C GLY A 367 6.13 -8.28 13.35
N ASP A 368 5.40 -8.02 12.27
CA ASP A 368 3.98 -7.68 12.37
C ASP A 368 3.15 -8.84 12.94
N ILE A 369 2.39 -8.54 14.00
CA ILE A 369 1.61 -9.53 14.77
C ILE A 369 0.53 -10.21 13.90
N GLU A 370 -0.13 -9.50 12.98
CA GLU A 370 -1.15 -10.13 12.12
C GLU A 370 -0.51 -11.06 11.11
N HIS A 371 0.68 -10.70 10.61
CA HIS A 371 1.41 -11.54 9.66
C HIS A 371 1.94 -12.80 10.35
N LEU A 372 2.42 -12.69 11.59
CA LEU A 372 2.83 -13.85 12.41
C LEU A 372 1.64 -14.77 12.74
N LYS A 373 0.50 -14.21 13.19
CA LYS A 373 -0.71 -14.98 13.44
C LYS A 373 -1.21 -15.66 12.16
N GLY A 374 -1.19 -14.94 11.03
CA GLY A 374 -1.58 -15.47 9.73
C GLY A 374 -0.67 -16.60 9.25
N ALA A 375 0.64 -16.50 9.46
CA ALA A 375 1.58 -17.57 9.16
C ALA A 375 1.36 -18.80 10.06
N LEU A 376 1.10 -18.59 11.35
CA LEU A 376 0.76 -19.68 12.27
C LEU A 376 -0.53 -20.40 11.86
N VAL A 377 -1.56 -19.65 11.46
CA VAL A 377 -2.81 -20.25 10.95
C VAL A 377 -2.54 -21.03 9.66
N THR A 378 -1.74 -20.50 8.73
CA THR A 378 -1.32 -21.22 7.52
C THR A 378 -0.57 -22.52 7.84
N PHE A 379 0.30 -22.52 8.85
CA PHE A 379 0.99 -23.72 9.33
C PHE A 379 0.01 -24.77 9.88
N ILE A 380 -0.98 -24.34 10.66
CA ILE A 380 -2.03 -25.23 11.19
C ILE A 380 -2.88 -25.79 10.04
N ILE A 381 -3.27 -24.96 9.06
CA ILE A 381 -4.02 -25.39 7.88
C ILE A 381 -3.23 -26.44 7.09
N PHE A 382 -1.92 -26.22 6.88
CA PHE A 382 -1.06 -27.20 6.21
C PHE A 382 -1.12 -28.57 6.90
N TRP A 383 -0.94 -28.61 8.23
CA TRP A 383 -0.95 -29.87 8.97
C TRP A 383 -2.34 -30.49 9.06
N ALA A 384 -3.40 -29.70 9.24
CA ALA A 384 -4.76 -30.20 9.25
C ALA A 384 -5.14 -30.84 7.91
N SER A 385 -4.81 -30.17 6.79
CA SER A 385 -5.02 -30.72 5.45
C SER A 385 -4.11 -31.92 5.17
N THR A 386 -2.88 -31.94 5.68
CA THR A 386 -1.96 -33.08 5.54
C THR A 386 -2.46 -34.31 6.30
N ILE A 387 -2.92 -34.14 7.53
CA ILE A 387 -3.53 -35.22 8.32
C ILE A 387 -4.77 -35.74 7.59
N PHE A 388 -5.65 -34.84 7.14
CA PHE A 388 -6.82 -35.21 6.35
C PHE A 388 -6.43 -36.00 5.09
N TRP A 389 -5.39 -35.56 4.37
CA TRP A 389 -4.87 -36.26 3.21
C TRP A 389 -4.38 -37.66 3.55
N ILE A 390 -3.57 -37.82 4.61
CA ILE A 390 -3.01 -39.12 5.02
C ILE A 390 -4.12 -40.08 5.49
N THR A 391 -5.11 -39.60 6.25
CA THR A 391 -6.14 -40.46 6.85
C THR A 391 -7.29 -40.80 5.91
N MET A 392 -7.72 -39.84 5.08
CA MET A 392 -8.92 -39.99 4.25
C MET A 392 -8.58 -40.25 2.79
N ASN A 393 -7.33 -40.04 2.38
CA ASN A 393 -6.86 -40.11 0.99
C ASN A 393 -7.88 -39.49 0.01
N PRO A 394 -8.20 -38.20 0.19
CA PRO A 394 -9.22 -37.55 -0.60
C PRO A 394 -8.86 -37.60 -2.07
N PRO A 395 -9.87 -37.56 -2.94
CA PRO A 395 -9.64 -37.43 -4.36
C PRO A 395 -8.72 -36.26 -4.70
N GLY A 396 -7.70 -36.49 -5.53
CA GLY A 396 -6.67 -35.51 -5.87
C GLY A 396 -5.48 -35.45 -4.90
N GLY A 397 -5.47 -36.24 -3.82
CA GLY A 397 -4.31 -36.47 -2.97
C GLY A 397 -3.75 -35.20 -2.33
N PHE A 398 -2.45 -34.95 -2.53
CA PHE A 398 -1.73 -33.82 -1.94
C PHE A 398 -2.20 -32.46 -2.48
N LEU A 399 -2.93 -32.42 -3.61
CA LEU A 399 -3.45 -31.17 -4.18
C LEU A 399 -4.41 -30.44 -3.22
N VAL A 400 -5.12 -31.15 -2.33
CA VAL A 400 -5.93 -30.54 -1.26
C VAL A 400 -5.04 -29.72 -0.33
N VAL A 401 -3.86 -30.24 0.05
CA VAL A 401 -2.89 -29.55 0.92
C VAL A 401 -2.31 -28.33 0.22
N VAL A 402 -1.95 -28.47 -1.07
CA VAL A 402 -1.45 -27.36 -1.90
C VAL A 402 -2.48 -26.24 -1.95
N ALA A 403 -3.73 -26.55 -2.29
CA ALA A 403 -4.79 -25.57 -2.45
C ALA A 403 -5.16 -24.91 -1.11
N ALA A 404 -5.34 -25.69 -0.04
CA ALA A 404 -5.62 -25.15 1.29
C ALA A 404 -4.51 -24.21 1.76
N THR A 405 -3.25 -24.63 1.65
CA THR A 405 -2.10 -23.83 2.09
C THR A 405 -1.95 -22.56 1.25
N GLY A 406 -2.09 -22.65 -0.07
CA GLY A 406 -1.97 -21.51 -0.97
C GLY A 406 -3.07 -20.48 -0.80
N PHE A 407 -4.32 -20.92 -0.80
CA PHE A 407 -5.45 -19.99 -0.64
C PHE A 407 -5.57 -19.47 0.81
N SER A 408 -4.93 -20.11 1.80
CA SER A 408 -4.93 -19.60 3.19
C SER A 408 -4.38 -18.18 3.33
N VAL A 409 -3.43 -17.79 2.48
CA VAL A 409 -2.86 -16.43 2.51
C VAL A 409 -3.85 -15.40 2.03
N MET A 410 -4.72 -15.77 1.09
CA MET A 410 -5.75 -14.88 0.55
C MET A 410 -6.92 -14.68 1.52
N THR A 411 -7.17 -15.63 2.41
CA THR A 411 -8.32 -15.60 3.34
C THR A 411 -7.95 -15.16 4.76
N THR A 412 -6.76 -15.51 5.26
CA THR A 412 -6.39 -15.27 6.66
C THR A 412 -5.95 -13.83 6.91
N PHE A 413 -6.59 -13.13 7.85
CA PHE A 413 -6.40 -11.69 8.13
C PHE A 413 -6.55 -10.81 6.87
N SER A 414 -7.41 -11.24 5.94
CA SER A 414 -7.75 -10.55 4.70
C SER A 414 -9.26 -10.26 4.67
N PRO A 415 -9.71 -9.18 3.99
CA PRO A 415 -11.14 -8.90 3.84
C PRO A 415 -11.89 -9.94 3.01
N LEU A 416 -11.20 -10.84 2.31
CA LEU A 416 -11.80 -11.92 1.53
C LEU A 416 -12.21 -13.08 2.46
N LYS A 417 -13.52 -13.22 2.68
CA LYS A 417 -14.09 -14.34 3.44
C LYS A 417 -14.05 -15.63 2.60
N PRO A 418 -13.73 -16.80 3.18
CA PRO A 418 -13.80 -18.06 2.43
C PRO A 418 -15.21 -18.34 1.88
N SER A 419 -16.26 -17.94 2.60
CA SER A 419 -17.65 -18.02 2.10
C SER A 419 -17.89 -17.27 0.79
N MET A 420 -17.23 -16.12 0.58
CA MET A 420 -17.30 -15.43 -0.72
C MET A 420 -16.63 -16.28 -1.80
N LEU A 421 -15.43 -16.81 -1.54
CA LEU A 421 -14.75 -17.69 -2.48
C LEU A 421 -15.62 -18.90 -2.87
N ILE A 422 -16.32 -19.51 -1.90
CA ILE A 422 -17.27 -20.61 -2.17
C ILE A 422 -18.35 -20.18 -3.17
N ILE A 423 -19.00 -19.04 -2.97
CA ILE A 423 -20.05 -18.54 -3.88
C ILE A 423 -19.47 -18.31 -5.29
N ILE A 424 -18.30 -17.70 -5.36
CA ILE A 424 -17.65 -17.31 -6.61
C ILE A 424 -17.20 -18.54 -7.40
N PHE A 425 -16.55 -19.50 -6.75
CA PHE A 425 -16.16 -20.76 -7.36
C PHE A 425 -17.39 -21.55 -7.79
N THR A 426 -18.46 -21.58 -6.99
CA THR A 426 -19.71 -22.27 -7.36
C THR A 426 -20.30 -21.73 -8.66
N LEU A 427 -20.34 -20.40 -8.85
CA LEU A 427 -20.80 -19.81 -10.10
C LEU A 427 -19.93 -20.23 -11.30
N SER A 428 -18.61 -20.21 -11.12
CA SER A 428 -17.65 -20.66 -12.13
C SER A 428 -17.81 -22.15 -12.45
N PHE A 429 -18.07 -22.98 -11.43
CA PHE A 429 -18.16 -24.43 -11.56
C PHE A 429 -19.46 -24.86 -12.23
N ILE A 430 -20.57 -24.17 -11.96
CA ILE A 430 -21.84 -24.40 -12.68
C ILE A 430 -21.62 -24.14 -14.17
N PHE A 431 -21.01 -23.00 -14.51
CA PHE A 431 -20.73 -22.67 -15.90
C PHE A 431 -19.77 -23.69 -16.54
N SER A 432 -18.70 -24.06 -15.82
CA SER A 432 -17.74 -25.06 -16.28
C SER A 432 -18.37 -26.44 -16.51
N ALA A 433 -19.24 -26.90 -15.60
CA ALA A 433 -19.95 -28.16 -15.72
C ALA A 433 -20.88 -28.18 -16.95
N LEU A 434 -21.62 -27.10 -17.20
CA LEU A 434 -22.47 -26.99 -18.40
C LEU A 434 -21.63 -27.08 -19.68
N MET A 435 -20.50 -26.40 -19.74
CA MET A 435 -19.60 -26.43 -20.89
C MET A 435 -18.94 -27.81 -21.07
N TYR A 436 -18.53 -28.47 -19.98
CA TYR A 436 -17.93 -29.80 -20.00
C TYR A 436 -18.91 -30.89 -20.46
N VAL A 437 -20.18 -30.81 -20.06
CA VAL A 437 -21.19 -31.82 -20.43
C VAL A 437 -21.78 -31.59 -21.81
N PHE A 438 -22.11 -30.34 -22.17
CA PHE A 438 -22.90 -30.06 -23.37
C PHE A 438 -22.09 -29.55 -24.57
N VAL A 439 -20.92 -28.95 -24.35
CA VAL A 439 -20.17 -28.30 -25.43
C VAL A 439 -18.95 -29.13 -25.83
N LEU A 440 -18.05 -29.39 -24.88
CA LEU A 440 -16.77 -30.05 -25.14
C LEU A 440 -16.88 -31.39 -25.90
N PRO A 441 -17.79 -32.33 -25.56
CA PRO A 441 -17.91 -33.61 -26.27
C PRO A 441 -18.30 -33.48 -27.75
N ASN A 442 -18.87 -32.34 -28.15
CA ASN A 442 -19.30 -32.06 -29.51
C ASN A 442 -18.22 -31.32 -30.33
N LEU A 443 -17.04 -31.04 -29.75
CA LEU A 443 -15.92 -30.42 -30.45
C LEU A 443 -15.03 -31.51 -31.05
N HIS A 444 -14.79 -31.43 -32.36
CA HIS A 444 -14.01 -32.40 -33.12
C HIS A 444 -12.70 -31.81 -33.65
N TYR A 445 -12.67 -30.51 -33.92
CA TYR A 445 -11.50 -29.86 -34.52
C TYR A 445 -10.82 -28.87 -33.59
N GLY A 446 -9.50 -28.70 -33.76
CA GLY A 446 -8.71 -27.76 -32.95
C GLY A 446 -9.15 -26.30 -33.06
N TRP A 447 -9.73 -25.88 -34.19
CA TRP A 447 -10.27 -24.52 -34.34
C TRP A 447 -11.57 -24.32 -33.55
N GLU A 448 -12.40 -25.36 -33.39
CA GLU A 448 -13.61 -25.34 -32.57
C GLU A 448 -13.23 -25.22 -31.09
N LEU A 449 -12.21 -25.98 -30.66
CA LEU A 449 -11.62 -25.85 -29.33
C LEU A 449 -11.03 -24.45 -29.10
N GLY A 450 -10.32 -23.89 -30.10
CA GLY A 450 -9.80 -22.53 -30.04
C GLY A 450 -10.90 -21.48 -29.86
N LEU A 451 -12.01 -21.60 -30.60
CA LEU A 451 -13.17 -20.71 -30.47
C LEU A 451 -13.83 -20.86 -29.09
N PHE A 452 -13.96 -22.09 -28.59
CA PHE A 452 -14.46 -22.35 -27.24
C PHE A 452 -13.61 -21.69 -26.16
N ILE A 453 -12.28 -21.89 -26.19
CA ILE A 453 -11.34 -21.28 -25.24
C ILE A 453 -11.38 -19.76 -25.33
N PHE A 454 -11.45 -19.21 -26.55
CA PHE A 454 -11.60 -17.78 -26.79
C PHE A 454 -12.88 -17.25 -26.12
N GLY A 455 -14.03 -17.87 -26.42
CA GLY A 455 -15.33 -17.46 -25.89
C GLY A 455 -15.40 -17.52 -24.38
N TYR A 456 -14.93 -18.62 -23.78
CA TYR A 456 -14.89 -18.78 -22.32
C TYR A 456 -14.04 -17.69 -21.66
N THR A 457 -12.83 -17.47 -22.17
CA THR A 457 -11.90 -16.47 -21.62
C THR A 457 -12.43 -15.05 -21.84
N PHE A 458 -13.05 -14.79 -22.99
CA PHE A 458 -13.62 -13.50 -23.34
C PHE A 458 -14.78 -13.14 -22.40
N ILE A 459 -15.71 -14.07 -22.16
CA ILE A 459 -16.79 -13.91 -21.17
C ILE A 459 -16.20 -13.57 -19.79
N SER A 460 -15.15 -14.29 -19.39
CA SER A 460 -14.50 -14.09 -18.09
C SER A 460 -13.89 -12.70 -17.91
N PHE A 461 -13.21 -12.15 -18.92
CA PHE A 461 -12.53 -10.85 -18.79
C PHE A 461 -13.37 -9.66 -19.25
N HIS A 462 -14.39 -9.89 -20.07
CA HIS A 462 -15.25 -8.83 -20.59
C HIS A 462 -16.52 -8.61 -19.74
N LEU A 463 -17.24 -9.67 -19.39
CA LEU A 463 -18.54 -9.58 -18.72
C LEU A 463 -18.43 -9.61 -17.20
N ILE A 464 -17.53 -10.42 -16.66
CA ILE A 464 -17.35 -10.55 -15.21
C ILE A 464 -16.55 -9.34 -14.67
N ASN A 465 -16.88 -8.93 -13.44
CA ASN A 465 -16.14 -7.89 -12.75
C ASN A 465 -14.63 -8.21 -12.72
N PRO A 466 -13.71 -7.24 -12.95
CA PRO A 466 -12.26 -7.50 -12.99
C PRO A 466 -11.69 -8.15 -11.74
N LYS A 467 -12.29 -7.86 -10.56
CA LYS A 467 -11.91 -8.48 -9.29
C LYS A 467 -12.25 -9.97 -9.22
N MET A 468 -13.18 -10.42 -10.07
CA MET A 468 -13.76 -11.76 -10.07
C MET A 468 -13.40 -12.59 -11.30
N SER A 469 -12.89 -11.96 -12.36
CA SER A 469 -12.57 -12.60 -13.63
C SER A 469 -11.58 -13.74 -13.49
N ILE A 470 -10.58 -13.66 -12.59
CA ILE A 470 -9.62 -14.77 -12.37
C ILE A 470 -10.35 -16.01 -11.86
N PHE A 471 -11.16 -15.85 -10.82
CA PHE A 471 -11.82 -16.99 -10.17
C PHE A 471 -12.81 -17.65 -11.13
N PHE A 472 -13.48 -16.87 -11.98
CA PHE A 472 -14.33 -17.39 -13.03
C PHE A 472 -13.52 -18.11 -14.13
N ALA A 473 -12.40 -17.53 -14.56
CA ALA A 473 -11.51 -18.11 -15.57
C ALA A 473 -10.90 -19.43 -15.10
N LEU A 474 -10.61 -19.56 -13.79
CA LEU A 474 -10.05 -20.75 -13.17
C LEU A 474 -10.98 -21.98 -13.28
N GLY A 475 -12.29 -21.77 -13.52
CA GLY A 475 -13.22 -22.85 -13.85
C GLY A 475 -12.85 -23.64 -15.11
N MET A 476 -12.10 -23.03 -16.05
CA MET A 476 -11.55 -23.74 -17.22
C MET A 476 -10.54 -24.82 -16.81
N VAL A 477 -9.81 -24.61 -15.70
CA VAL A 477 -8.82 -25.58 -15.18
C VAL A 477 -9.52 -26.86 -14.73
N LEU A 478 -10.77 -26.79 -14.27
CA LEU A 478 -11.55 -27.97 -13.88
C LEU A 478 -11.85 -28.92 -15.05
N MET A 479 -11.89 -28.39 -16.27
CA MET A 479 -12.20 -29.21 -17.45
C MET A 479 -11.01 -30.09 -17.87
N VAL A 480 -9.82 -29.84 -17.31
CA VAL A 480 -8.56 -30.59 -17.57
C VAL A 480 -8.36 -30.80 -19.07
N LEU A 481 -8.35 -29.70 -19.82
CA LEU A 481 -8.13 -29.73 -21.27
C LEU A 481 -6.79 -30.40 -21.57
N SER A 482 -6.85 -31.42 -22.42
CA SER A 482 -5.73 -32.24 -22.87
C SER A 482 -5.82 -32.44 -24.38
N ASN A 483 -4.71 -32.79 -25.02
CA ASN A 483 -4.67 -33.00 -26.47
C ASN A 483 -5.59 -34.16 -26.88
N GLU A 484 -5.51 -35.27 -26.15
CA GLU A 484 -6.48 -36.36 -26.21
C GLU A 484 -7.39 -36.27 -25.00
N MET A 485 -8.64 -35.84 -25.22
CA MET A 485 -9.62 -35.71 -24.14
C MET A 485 -10.37 -37.01 -23.92
N TYR A 486 -10.29 -37.52 -22.69
CA TYR A 486 -11.15 -38.59 -22.18
C TYR A 486 -12.22 -37.98 -21.27
N TYR A 487 -13.49 -38.11 -21.66
CA TYR A 487 -14.61 -37.59 -20.89
C TYR A 487 -14.99 -38.54 -19.77
N ASP A 488 -14.58 -38.20 -18.55
CA ASP A 488 -15.05 -38.85 -17.33
C ASP A 488 -15.74 -37.81 -16.44
N PHE A 489 -17.06 -37.89 -16.35
CA PHE A 489 -17.85 -37.01 -15.49
C PHE A 489 -17.58 -37.28 -14.00
N SER A 490 -17.25 -38.53 -13.64
CA SER A 490 -16.91 -38.90 -12.26
C SER A 490 -15.62 -38.20 -11.84
N PHE A 491 -14.59 -38.21 -12.70
CA PHE A 491 -13.34 -37.49 -12.47
C PHE A 491 -13.56 -35.97 -12.34
N PHE A 492 -14.43 -35.39 -13.18
CA PHE A 492 -14.80 -33.97 -13.09
C PHE A 492 -15.48 -33.64 -11.75
N LEU A 493 -16.48 -34.42 -11.33
CA LEU A 493 -17.15 -34.24 -10.03
C LEU A 493 -16.19 -34.39 -8.85
N LEU A 494 -15.23 -35.30 -8.99
CA LEU A 494 -14.22 -35.59 -7.99
C LEU A 494 -13.24 -34.43 -7.81
N LEU A 495 -12.85 -33.77 -8.90
CA LEU A 495 -12.07 -32.52 -8.86
C LEU A 495 -12.88 -31.36 -8.26
N LEU A 496 -14.18 -31.27 -8.57
CA LEU A 496 -15.08 -30.27 -7.98
C LEU A 496 -15.22 -30.48 -6.46
N LEU A 497 -15.35 -31.72 -6.00
CA LEU A 497 -15.36 -32.07 -4.58
C LEU A 497 -14.05 -31.64 -3.88
N LEU A 498 -12.89 -31.86 -4.52
CA LEU A 498 -11.60 -31.40 -4.00
C LEU A 498 -11.60 -29.89 -3.74
N PHE A 499 -12.16 -29.10 -4.66
CA PHE A 499 -12.22 -27.65 -4.47
C PHE A 499 -13.06 -27.26 -3.25
N TYR A 500 -14.21 -27.89 -3.07
CA TYR A 500 -15.04 -27.63 -1.89
C TYR A 500 -14.37 -28.10 -0.59
N LEU A 501 -13.68 -29.24 -0.58
CA LEU A 501 -12.99 -29.75 0.62
C LEU A 501 -11.97 -28.74 1.18
N PHE A 502 -11.10 -28.18 0.33
CA PHE A 502 -10.14 -27.20 0.82
C PHE A 502 -10.81 -25.87 1.21
N LEU A 503 -11.87 -25.45 0.50
CA LEU A 503 -12.61 -24.24 0.85
C LEU A 503 -13.32 -24.36 2.20
N PHE A 504 -13.88 -25.54 2.51
CA PHE A 504 -14.44 -25.84 3.83
C PHE A 504 -13.37 -25.88 4.91
N CYS A 505 -12.18 -26.45 4.62
CA CYS A 505 -11.03 -26.38 5.53
C CYS A 505 -10.68 -24.90 5.85
N LEU A 506 -10.60 -24.04 4.84
CA LEU A 506 -10.35 -22.61 5.04
C LEU A 506 -11.45 -21.91 5.84
N GLN A 507 -12.71 -22.28 5.61
CA GLN A 507 -13.85 -21.73 6.34
C GLN A 507 -13.81 -22.13 7.83
N PHE A 508 -13.36 -23.35 8.15
CA PHE A 508 -13.18 -23.80 9.53
C PHE A 508 -12.10 -22.97 10.25
N PHE A 509 -10.94 -22.77 9.62
CA PHE A 509 -9.83 -21.98 10.17
C PHE A 509 -10.01 -20.47 10.08
N TYR A 510 -11.12 -19.99 9.52
CA TYR A 510 -11.46 -18.56 9.53
C TYR A 510 -11.79 -18.06 10.95
N TYR A 511 -12.32 -18.93 11.81
CA TYR A 511 -12.71 -18.55 13.18
C TYR A 511 -11.74 -19.06 14.26
N ILE A 512 -10.92 -20.06 13.95
CA ILE A 512 -10.03 -20.76 14.89
C ILE A 512 -8.60 -20.74 14.33
N PRO A 513 -7.54 -20.49 15.13
CA PRO A 513 -7.52 -20.18 16.57
C PRO A 513 -7.74 -18.70 16.90
N PHE A 514 -7.63 -17.80 15.92
CA PHE A 514 -7.80 -16.37 16.12
C PHE A 514 -9.02 -15.87 15.35
N SER A 515 -9.92 -15.16 16.02
CA SER A 515 -11.07 -14.53 15.36
C SER A 515 -10.62 -13.46 14.37
N THR A 516 -10.94 -13.65 13.08
CA THR A 516 -10.74 -12.64 12.03
C THR A 516 -11.97 -11.77 11.80
N LYS A 517 -12.90 -11.72 12.76
CA LYS A 517 -14.09 -10.85 12.70
C LYS A 517 -13.66 -9.37 12.61
N PRO A 518 -14.18 -8.59 11.64
CA PRO A 518 -13.79 -7.18 11.46
C PRO A 518 -13.91 -6.33 12.72
N GLU A 519 -14.94 -6.54 13.53
CA GLU A 519 -15.23 -5.79 14.76
C GLU A 519 -14.15 -6.04 15.82
N HIS A 520 -13.80 -7.31 16.04
CA HIS A 520 -12.76 -7.71 16.98
C HIS A 520 -11.38 -7.23 16.54
N LEU A 521 -11.08 -7.31 15.23
CA LEU A 521 -9.82 -6.80 14.68
C LEU A 521 -9.74 -5.29 14.83
N PHE A 522 -10.81 -4.55 14.53
CA PHE A 522 -10.87 -3.11 14.70
C PHE A 522 -10.58 -2.68 16.15
N LEU A 523 -11.23 -3.30 17.14
CA LEU A 523 -10.97 -3.03 18.56
C LEU A 523 -9.54 -3.38 19.00
N THR A 524 -9.00 -4.48 18.48
CA THR A 524 -7.60 -4.87 18.73
C THR A 524 -6.63 -3.83 18.17
N MET A 525 -6.89 -3.31 16.96
CA MET A 525 -6.08 -2.25 16.35
C MET A 525 -6.20 -0.94 17.12
N LYS A 526 -7.40 -0.58 17.59
CA LYS A 526 -7.62 0.60 18.45
C LYS A 526 -6.76 0.54 19.71
N LYS A 527 -6.81 -0.57 20.45
CA LYS A 527 -6.00 -0.77 21.67
C LYS A 527 -4.50 -0.66 21.36
N ARG A 528 -4.07 -1.27 20.25
CA ARG A 528 -2.67 -1.24 19.81
C ARG A 528 -2.22 0.16 19.41
N PHE A 529 -3.06 0.92 18.70
CA PHE A 529 -2.80 2.30 18.34
C PHE A 529 -2.50 3.14 19.59
N PHE A 530 -3.35 3.10 20.62
CA PHE A 530 -3.09 3.83 21.86
C PHE A 530 -1.82 3.36 22.57
N THR A 531 -1.57 2.05 22.62
CA THR A 531 -0.35 1.47 23.22
C THR A 531 0.92 1.96 22.51
N PHE A 532 0.93 1.94 21.18
CA PHE A 532 2.07 2.39 20.38
C PHE A 532 2.30 3.89 20.52
N SER A 533 1.21 4.68 20.51
CA SER A 533 1.28 6.12 20.69
C SER A 533 1.81 6.51 22.07
N HIS A 534 1.38 5.80 23.12
CA HIS A 534 1.90 5.94 24.48
C HIS A 534 3.42 5.70 24.54
N ILE A 535 3.91 4.57 23.99
CA ILE A 535 5.33 4.19 24.01
C ILE A 535 6.20 5.22 23.27
N LEU A 536 5.73 5.77 22.14
CA LEU A 536 6.47 6.79 21.40
C LEU A 536 6.62 8.09 22.20
N LEU A 537 5.55 8.55 22.86
CA LEU A 537 5.61 9.75 23.71
C LEU A 537 6.42 9.52 24.99
N GLU A 538 6.32 8.33 25.60
CA GLU A 538 7.10 7.98 26.78
C GLU A 538 8.61 7.99 26.46
N ARG A 539 8.98 7.47 25.28
CA ARG A 539 10.36 7.52 24.79
C ARG A 539 10.85 8.95 24.59
N GLY A 540 9.98 9.83 24.10
CA GLY A 540 10.28 11.26 23.95
C GLY A 540 10.39 12.04 25.26
N ARG A 541 10.03 11.45 26.43
CA ARG A 541 10.10 12.10 27.75
C ARG A 541 11.26 11.57 28.62
N LYS A 542 11.50 10.25 28.58
CA LYS A 542 12.55 9.58 29.39
C LYS A 542 13.88 9.51 28.64
N TYR A 543 14.53 10.65 28.44
CA TYR A 543 15.79 10.73 27.68
C TYR A 543 16.99 10.05 28.36
N ASP A 544 17.05 10.01 29.70
CA ASP A 544 18.29 9.69 30.44
C ASP A 544 18.17 8.74 31.65
N LYS A 545 17.00 8.14 31.91
CA LYS A 545 16.83 7.21 33.07
C LYS A 545 16.96 5.73 32.64
N GLY A 546 17.73 4.95 33.42
CA GLY A 546 18.12 3.56 33.16
C GLY A 546 16.94 2.63 32.80
N GLY A 547 17.12 1.82 31.75
CA GLY A 547 16.07 1.06 31.05
C GLY A 547 16.09 1.23 29.51
N TYR A 548 17.07 2.00 29.02
CA TYR A 548 17.15 2.62 27.69
C TYR A 548 17.02 1.67 26.48
N LEU A 549 17.55 0.44 26.54
CA LEU A 549 17.67 -0.41 25.36
C LEU A 549 16.33 -1.05 24.97
N LEU A 550 15.58 -1.55 25.96
CA LEU A 550 14.28 -2.18 25.73
C LEU A 550 13.22 -1.17 25.28
N LEU A 551 13.18 0.02 25.89
CA LEU A 551 12.29 1.10 25.46
C LEU A 551 12.66 1.62 24.05
N LYS A 552 13.95 1.71 23.72
CA LYS A 552 14.43 2.10 22.39
C LYS A 552 14.02 1.08 21.31
N VAL A 553 14.15 -0.21 21.60
CA VAL A 553 13.71 -1.28 20.67
C VAL A 553 12.19 -1.25 20.50
N ARG A 554 11.42 -1.13 21.59
CA ARG A 554 9.96 -1.00 21.54
C ARG A 554 9.52 0.23 20.76
N ALA A 555 10.13 1.41 20.99
CA ALA A 555 9.80 2.62 20.28
C ALA A 555 10.12 2.53 18.77
N LYS A 556 11.26 1.91 18.40
CA LYS A 556 11.57 1.63 16.98
C LYS A 556 10.56 0.71 16.33
N TYR A 557 10.07 -0.29 17.06
CA TYR A 557 8.99 -1.16 16.59
C TYR A 557 7.69 -0.36 16.44
N CYS A 558 7.27 0.41 17.44
CA CYS A 558 6.08 1.25 17.38
C CYS A 558 6.12 2.25 16.22
N ASP A 559 7.25 2.94 16.00
CA ASP A 559 7.45 3.87 14.87
C ASP A 559 7.27 3.18 13.51
N ALA A 560 7.76 1.94 13.37
CA ALA A 560 7.62 1.17 12.14
C ALA A 560 6.19 0.68 11.88
N HIS A 561 5.42 0.37 12.93
CA HIS A 561 4.12 -0.30 12.82
C HIS A 561 2.89 0.59 13.08
N LEU A 562 3.04 1.78 13.67
CA LEU A 562 1.91 2.65 14.04
C LEU A 562 1.04 3.03 12.83
N MET A 563 1.67 3.54 11.76
CA MET A 563 0.93 3.90 10.54
C MET A 563 0.26 2.68 9.90
N SER A 564 0.95 1.53 9.85
CA SER A 564 0.36 0.30 9.34
C SER A 564 -0.82 -0.20 10.18
N THR A 565 -0.84 0.10 11.48
CA THR A 565 -1.96 -0.26 12.37
C THR A 565 -3.18 0.58 12.06
N VAL A 566 -3.01 1.89 11.82
CA VAL A 566 -4.12 2.79 11.44
C VAL A 566 -4.69 2.43 10.07
N THR A 567 -3.86 2.15 9.07
CA THR A 567 -4.37 1.74 7.74
C THR A 567 -5.12 0.42 7.79
N LYS A 568 -4.65 -0.55 8.58
CA LYS A 568 -5.40 -1.78 8.87
C LYS A 568 -6.72 -1.48 9.61
N MET A 569 -6.70 -0.56 10.56
CA MET A 569 -7.90 -0.14 11.30
C MET A 569 -8.95 0.47 10.36
N GLN A 570 -8.56 1.33 9.42
CA GLN A 570 -9.41 1.86 8.35
C GLN A 570 -10.00 0.74 7.47
N LEU A 571 -9.16 -0.22 7.06
CA LEU A 571 -9.60 -1.38 6.28
C LEU A 571 -10.69 -2.17 7.01
N TRP A 572 -10.48 -2.50 8.29
CA TRP A 572 -11.47 -3.26 9.06
C TRP A 572 -12.72 -2.45 9.36
N ALA A 573 -12.60 -1.15 9.66
CA ALA A 573 -13.75 -0.25 9.79
C ALA A 573 -14.62 -0.26 8.51
N SER A 574 -14.01 -0.30 7.32
CA SER A 574 -14.73 -0.38 6.04
C SER A 574 -15.50 -1.70 5.85
N LYS A 575 -15.18 -2.74 6.61
CA LYS A 575 -15.73 -4.11 6.48
C LYS A 575 -16.68 -4.50 7.61
N ILE A 576 -16.85 -3.65 8.63
CA ILE A 576 -17.87 -3.84 9.66
C ILE A 576 -19.25 -3.73 9.01
N ASP A 577 -20.11 -4.70 9.31
CA ASP A 577 -21.49 -4.69 8.82
C ASP A 577 -22.39 -3.93 9.80
N VAL A 578 -22.73 -2.72 9.39
CA VAL A 578 -23.44 -1.73 10.20
C VAL A 578 -24.95 -2.01 10.26
N ASN A 579 -25.50 -2.83 9.35
CA ASN A 579 -26.93 -3.18 9.36
C ASN A 579 -27.36 -3.92 10.64
N TYR A 580 -26.39 -4.47 11.37
CA TYR A 580 -26.60 -5.18 12.62
C TYR A 580 -26.39 -4.29 13.85
N PHE A 581 -25.99 -3.03 13.68
CA PHE A 581 -25.70 -2.10 14.76
C PHE A 581 -26.53 -0.82 14.57
N ASN A 582 -27.64 -0.71 15.30
CA ASN A 582 -28.60 0.38 15.14
C ASN A 582 -28.06 1.79 15.52
N THR A 583 -26.91 1.86 16.18
CA THR A 583 -26.37 3.11 16.77
C THR A 583 -25.03 3.54 16.18
N ILE A 584 -24.43 2.76 15.29
CA ILE A 584 -23.11 3.04 14.74
C ILE A 584 -23.30 3.44 13.29
N GLU A 585 -22.70 4.54 12.86
CA GLU A 585 -22.63 4.88 11.44
C GLU A 585 -21.23 4.58 10.88
N LYS A 586 -21.18 4.08 9.65
CA LYS A 586 -19.92 3.78 8.96
C LYS A 586 -19.07 5.03 8.71
N SER A 587 -19.73 6.15 8.43
CA SER A 587 -19.14 7.49 8.25
C SER A 587 -18.35 7.91 9.49
N ILE A 588 -18.95 7.76 10.68
CA ILE A 588 -18.34 8.16 11.96
C ILE A 588 -17.15 7.26 12.31
N LEU A 589 -17.25 5.94 12.12
CA LEU A 589 -16.12 5.02 12.29
C LEU A 589 -14.95 5.38 11.36
N MET A 590 -15.23 5.68 10.09
CA MET A 590 -14.20 6.07 9.13
C MET A 590 -13.59 7.43 9.50
N GLY A 591 -14.42 8.39 9.94
CA GLY A 591 -13.98 9.69 10.46
C GLY A 591 -12.98 9.54 11.61
N PHE A 592 -13.30 8.73 12.62
CA PHE A 592 -12.38 8.41 13.72
C PHE A 592 -11.03 7.88 13.21
N THR A 593 -11.05 6.96 12.24
CA THR A 593 -9.81 6.39 11.70
C THR A 593 -8.99 7.37 10.86
N LYS A 594 -9.62 8.35 10.19
CA LYS A 594 -8.93 9.44 9.48
C LYS A 594 -8.28 10.40 10.47
N GLU A 595 -8.96 10.75 11.57
CA GLU A 595 -8.35 11.59 12.63
C GLU A 595 -7.18 10.87 13.32
N CYS A 596 -7.29 9.56 13.57
CA CYS A 596 -6.17 8.75 14.08
C CYS A 596 -4.95 8.74 13.14
N GLU A 597 -5.19 8.81 11.83
CA GLU A 597 -4.13 8.90 10.83
C GLU A 597 -3.40 10.24 10.92
N LYS A 598 -4.15 11.35 10.96
CA LYS A 598 -3.60 12.71 11.18
C LYS A 598 -2.78 12.78 12.46
N PHE A 599 -3.33 12.29 13.56
CA PHE A 599 -2.61 12.21 14.84
C PHE A 599 -1.32 11.38 14.72
N THR A 600 -1.35 10.26 13.99
CA THR A 600 -0.15 9.43 13.77
C THR A 600 0.94 10.20 13.04
N TYR A 601 0.60 10.96 11.99
CA TYR A 601 1.57 11.79 11.27
C TYR A 601 2.23 12.79 12.21
N MET A 602 1.42 13.55 12.96
CA MET A 602 1.94 14.55 13.89
C MET A 602 2.78 13.93 15.01
N LEU A 603 2.37 12.78 15.53
CA LEU A 603 3.11 12.08 16.58
C LEU A 603 4.46 11.56 16.08
N LYS A 604 4.51 11.00 14.87
CA LYS A 604 5.78 10.53 14.27
C LYS A 604 6.71 11.69 13.99
N LEU A 605 6.18 12.80 13.47
CA LEU A 605 6.93 14.03 13.27
C LEU A 605 7.55 14.51 14.59
N LEU A 606 6.73 14.62 15.64
CA LEU A 606 7.20 14.98 16.99
C LEU A 606 8.27 14.00 17.49
N TYR A 607 8.10 12.69 17.28
CA TYR A 607 9.06 11.68 17.73
C TYR A 607 10.42 11.78 17.02
N HIS A 608 10.43 11.97 15.70
CA HIS A 608 11.68 12.12 14.94
C HIS A 608 12.38 13.45 15.25
N GLN A 609 11.61 14.53 15.37
CA GLN A 609 12.13 15.85 15.74
C GLN A 609 12.73 15.87 17.15
N ASN A 610 12.06 15.22 18.10
CA ASN A 610 12.58 15.00 19.45
C ASN A 610 13.93 14.24 19.46
N LEU A 611 14.13 13.28 18.56
CA LEU A 611 15.40 12.58 18.43
C LEU A 611 16.51 13.46 17.84
N ALA A 612 16.17 14.37 16.93
CA ALA A 612 17.11 15.30 16.32
C ALA A 612 17.55 16.40 17.31
N MET A 613 16.59 17.00 18.02
CA MET A 613 16.83 18.07 19.00
C MET A 613 17.25 17.54 20.39
N LYS A 614 17.77 16.31 20.48
CA LYS A 614 18.05 15.64 21.76
C LYS A 614 19.08 16.40 22.61
N ASP A 615 20.01 17.10 21.96
CA ASP A 615 21.12 17.77 22.63
C ASP A 615 20.79 19.20 23.07
N ASN A 616 19.59 19.72 22.74
CA ASN A 616 19.15 21.04 23.12
C ASN A 616 18.93 21.13 24.66
N PRO A 617 19.64 22.04 25.36
CA PRO A 617 19.58 22.15 26.82
C PRO A 617 18.23 22.66 27.33
N LEU A 618 17.57 23.57 26.61
CA LEU A 618 16.28 24.14 27.00
C LEU A 618 15.18 23.08 26.94
N ILE A 619 15.22 22.20 25.94
CA ILE A 619 14.26 21.09 25.82
C ILE A 619 14.45 20.10 26.97
N LYS A 620 15.69 19.80 27.38
CA LYS A 620 15.96 18.94 28.56
C LYS A 620 15.40 19.55 29.83
N GLN A 621 15.67 20.83 30.07
CA GLN A 621 15.18 21.56 31.25
C GLN A 621 13.65 21.62 31.28
N LEU A 622 13.01 21.85 30.12
CA LEU A 622 11.56 21.82 29.99
C LEU A 622 11.02 20.43 30.37
N MET A 623 11.62 19.34 29.89
CA MET A 623 11.12 17.99 30.19
C MET A 623 11.30 17.53 31.63
N GLU A 624 12.33 18.02 32.33
CA GLU A 624 12.58 17.70 33.74
C GLU A 624 11.66 18.47 34.68
N THR A 625 11.31 19.71 34.32
CA THR A 625 10.56 20.64 35.18
C THR A 625 9.05 20.60 34.91
N TYR A 626 8.61 20.09 33.74
CA TYR A 626 7.19 20.07 33.35
C TYR A 626 6.37 19.01 34.08
N ASN A 627 5.61 19.45 35.09
CA ASN A 627 4.88 18.60 36.04
C ASN A 627 3.38 18.42 35.72
N LEU A 628 2.94 18.72 34.49
CA LEU A 628 1.55 18.55 34.05
C LEU A 628 1.22 17.08 33.70
N PRO A 629 -0.08 16.68 33.76
CA PRO A 629 -0.54 15.38 33.27
C PRO A 629 -0.11 15.22 31.82
N SER A 630 0.55 14.11 31.47
CA SER A 630 1.05 13.95 30.12
C SER A 630 0.04 13.28 29.21
N LEU A 631 0.04 13.68 27.93
CA LEU A 631 -0.72 12.97 26.89
C LEU A 631 -0.35 11.47 26.86
N SER A 632 0.89 11.12 27.21
CA SER A 632 1.33 9.73 27.35
C SER A 632 0.49 8.98 28.40
N ASP A 633 0.22 9.58 29.55
CA ASP A 633 -0.59 8.97 30.62
C ASP A 633 -2.04 8.78 30.16
N LEU A 634 -2.62 9.78 29.48
CA LEU A 634 -3.96 9.70 28.89
C LEU A 634 -4.09 8.55 27.87
N LEU A 635 -3.11 8.43 26.97
CA LEU A 635 -3.08 7.35 25.99
C LEU A 635 -2.95 5.97 26.64
N ASN A 636 -2.24 5.88 27.77
CA ASN A 636 -2.16 4.65 28.54
C ASN A 636 -3.52 4.28 29.15
N GLU A 637 -4.28 5.27 29.65
CA GLU A 637 -5.65 5.03 30.15
C GLU A 637 -6.58 4.50 29.06
N TYR A 638 -6.53 5.06 27.86
CA TYR A 638 -7.27 4.54 26.71
C TYR A 638 -6.76 3.16 26.24
N ALA A 639 -5.46 2.89 26.33
CA ALA A 639 -4.88 1.57 26.04
C ALA A 639 -5.35 0.49 27.04
N LEU A 640 -5.59 0.87 28.30
CA LEU A 640 -6.17 0.01 29.35
C LEU A 640 -7.68 -0.19 29.19
N GLY A 641 -8.34 0.56 28.30
CA GLY A 641 -9.76 0.41 27.99
C GLY A 641 -10.69 1.31 28.80
N LYS A 642 -10.18 2.35 29.46
CA LYS A 642 -11.03 3.36 30.12
C LYS A 642 -11.82 4.16 29.09
N GLU A 643 -13.05 4.55 29.43
CA GLU A 643 -13.87 5.45 28.61
C GLU A 643 -13.62 6.91 28.99
N MET A 644 -13.98 7.85 28.11
CA MET A 644 -13.83 9.29 28.35
C MET A 644 -14.55 9.79 29.61
N LYS A 645 -15.59 9.08 30.05
CA LYS A 645 -16.30 9.37 31.30
C LYS A 645 -15.38 9.23 32.52
N ASP A 646 -14.49 8.25 32.49
CA ASP A 646 -13.60 7.83 33.60
C ASP A 646 -12.26 8.58 33.61
N ILE A 647 -12.02 9.42 32.60
CA ILE A 647 -10.78 10.19 32.44
C ILE A 647 -10.84 11.50 33.24
N ALA A 648 -9.68 11.97 33.68
CA ALA A 648 -9.53 13.20 34.45
C ALA A 648 -10.23 14.39 33.77
N PRO A 649 -10.95 15.25 34.53
CA PRO A 649 -11.69 16.40 33.98
C PRO A 649 -10.84 17.36 33.15
N PHE A 650 -9.52 17.39 33.41
CA PHE A 650 -8.54 18.17 32.66
C PHE A 650 -8.64 17.89 31.14
N TRP A 651 -8.72 16.63 30.73
CA TRP A 651 -8.72 16.23 29.32
C TRP A 651 -10.10 16.27 28.64
N LYS A 652 -11.13 16.83 29.29
CA LYS A 652 -12.50 16.90 28.75
C LYS A 652 -12.77 18.19 27.98
N ASP A 653 -12.02 19.25 28.26
CA ASP A 653 -12.25 20.59 27.71
C ASP A 653 -10.96 21.10 27.06
N GLU A 654 -10.95 21.12 25.73
CA GLU A 654 -9.80 21.53 24.90
C GLU A 654 -9.32 22.94 25.29
N LYS A 655 -10.24 23.91 25.43
CA LYS A 655 -9.90 25.31 25.70
C LYS A 655 -9.24 25.48 27.06
N LYS A 656 -9.82 24.86 28.10
CA LYS A 656 -9.24 24.89 29.45
C LYS A 656 -7.91 24.16 29.56
N THR A 657 -7.70 23.13 28.73
CA THR A 657 -6.42 22.42 28.67
C THR A 657 -5.34 23.33 28.09
N VAL A 658 -5.63 24.00 26.96
CA VAL A 658 -4.71 24.92 26.30
C VAL A 658 -4.36 26.10 27.22
N GLU A 659 -5.35 26.72 27.88
CA GLU A 659 -5.11 27.83 28.82
C GLU A 659 -4.19 27.45 29.98
N LYS A 660 -4.42 26.32 30.64
CA LYS A 660 -3.57 25.85 31.76
C LYS A 660 -2.15 25.49 31.33
N VAL A 661 -2.00 24.94 30.13
CA VAL A 661 -0.69 24.64 29.58
C VAL A 661 0.07 25.93 29.28
N GLU A 662 -0.59 26.94 28.71
CA GLU A 662 -0.01 28.24 28.46
C GLU A 662 0.46 28.91 29.76
N GLU A 663 -0.37 28.93 30.81
CA GLU A 663 0.00 29.45 32.13
C GLU A 663 1.25 28.75 32.69
N SER A 664 1.33 27.42 32.54
CA SER A 664 2.46 26.64 33.03
C SER A 664 3.73 26.85 32.20
N LEU A 665 3.59 27.01 30.88
CA LEU A 665 4.70 27.35 29.99
C LEU A 665 5.23 28.74 30.30
N ALA A 666 4.36 29.73 30.49
CA ALA A 666 4.74 31.08 30.87
C ALA A 666 5.51 31.09 32.20
N GLN A 667 5.06 30.33 33.20
CA GLN A 667 5.74 30.21 34.49
C GLN A 667 7.10 29.50 34.38
N LEU A 668 7.23 28.51 33.49
CA LEU A 668 8.50 27.79 33.30
C LEU A 668 9.52 28.58 32.48
N LEU A 669 9.04 29.36 31.51
CA LEU A 669 9.87 30.15 30.61
C LEU A 669 10.26 31.50 31.24
N SER A 670 9.50 32.01 32.22
CA SER A 670 9.87 33.23 32.96
C SER A 670 11.17 33.09 33.76
N ASP A 671 11.53 31.86 34.14
CA ASP A 671 12.73 31.55 34.93
C ASP A 671 13.98 31.31 34.03
N ILE A 672 13.84 31.39 32.70
CA ILE A 672 14.91 31.14 31.74
C ILE A 672 15.44 32.47 31.17
N ASP A 673 16.74 32.69 31.31
CA ASP A 673 17.41 33.81 30.63
C ASP A 673 17.68 33.47 29.16
N PHE A 674 16.78 33.91 28.28
CA PHE A 674 16.89 33.69 26.83
C PHE A 674 18.13 34.35 26.21
N ASN A 675 18.71 35.38 26.82
CA ASN A 675 19.90 36.05 26.28
C ASN A 675 21.17 35.20 26.39
N ALA A 676 21.14 34.12 27.18
CA ALA A 676 22.27 33.21 27.38
C ALA A 676 22.38 32.11 26.29
N TYR A 677 21.38 31.99 25.40
CA TYR A 677 21.29 30.93 24.39
C TYR A 677 21.30 31.49 22.96
N SER A 678 21.76 30.69 22.00
CA SER A 678 21.72 31.09 20.58
C SER A 678 20.28 31.09 20.04
N GLU A 679 20.03 31.92 19.03
CA GLU A 679 18.71 31.98 18.36
C GLU A 679 18.24 30.61 17.86
N GLU A 680 19.15 29.75 17.41
CA GLU A 680 18.86 28.39 16.95
C GLU A 680 18.31 27.49 18.09
N VAL A 681 18.91 27.57 19.28
CA VAL A 681 18.48 26.79 20.45
C VAL A 681 17.10 27.22 20.94
N ILE A 682 16.81 28.52 20.89
CA ILE A 682 15.50 29.09 21.24
C ILE A 682 14.47 28.71 20.18
N SER A 683 14.84 28.77 18.89
CA SER A 683 13.99 28.40 17.77
C SER A 683 13.55 26.93 17.87
N GLU A 684 14.48 26.01 18.13
CA GLU A 684 14.19 24.59 18.35
C GLU A 684 13.25 24.33 19.54
N LEU A 685 13.40 25.09 20.64
CA LEU A 685 12.51 24.98 21.80
C LEU A 685 11.06 25.31 21.40
N TYR A 686 10.86 26.42 20.70
CA TYR A 686 9.54 26.86 20.24
C TYR A 686 8.97 25.93 19.15
N GLU A 687 9.80 25.41 18.23
CA GLU A 687 9.40 24.37 17.28
C GLU A 687 8.89 23.11 18.03
N ASN A 688 9.59 22.69 19.10
CA ASN A 688 9.18 21.55 19.92
C ASN A 688 7.84 21.79 20.64
N ILE A 689 7.63 22.99 21.21
CA ILE A 689 6.39 23.38 21.88
C ILE A 689 5.21 23.36 20.90
N SER A 690 5.39 23.93 19.70
CA SER A 690 4.40 23.93 18.63
C SER A 690 4.01 22.52 18.20
N LEU A 691 5.00 21.64 17.97
CA LEU A 691 4.74 20.25 17.61
C LEU A 691 3.96 19.51 18.69
N ARG A 692 4.25 19.73 19.98
CA ARG A 692 3.49 19.15 21.10
C ARG A 692 2.05 19.63 21.13
N ARG A 693 1.83 20.94 20.96
CA ARG A 693 0.49 21.54 20.83
C ARG A 693 -0.29 20.88 19.70
N ASN A 694 0.31 20.76 18.53
CA ASN A 694 -0.36 20.20 17.36
C ASN A 694 -0.72 18.72 17.55
N VAL A 695 0.14 17.94 18.22
CA VAL A 695 -0.18 16.55 18.61
C VAL A 695 -1.35 16.50 19.59
N TRP A 696 -1.47 17.45 20.53
CA TRP A 696 -2.64 17.53 21.43
C TRP A 696 -3.92 17.87 20.68
N LEU A 697 -3.92 18.89 19.83
CA LEU A 697 -5.09 19.30 19.04
C LEU A 697 -5.58 18.15 18.13
N ALA A 698 -4.65 17.47 17.46
CA ALA A 698 -4.97 16.30 16.64
C ALA A 698 -5.57 15.15 17.49
N PHE A 699 -5.10 14.98 18.73
CA PHE A 699 -5.66 13.99 19.64
C PHE A 699 -7.09 14.35 20.10
N PHE A 700 -7.35 15.63 20.40
CA PHE A 700 -8.70 16.08 20.77
C PHE A 700 -9.71 15.83 19.65
N SER A 701 -9.32 15.99 18.39
CA SER A 701 -10.16 15.61 17.24
C SER A 701 -10.46 14.10 17.20
N CYS A 702 -9.49 13.25 17.57
CA CYS A 702 -9.73 11.81 17.74
C CYS A 702 -10.73 11.55 18.88
N GLN A 703 -10.60 12.26 19.99
CA GLN A 703 -11.40 12.12 21.19
C GLN A 703 -12.86 12.55 20.95
N GLU A 704 -13.11 13.67 20.27
CA GLU A 704 -14.45 14.10 19.86
C GLU A 704 -15.17 13.04 19.01
N MET A 705 -14.43 12.39 18.10
CA MET A 705 -14.98 11.29 17.29
C MET A 705 -15.23 10.03 18.12
N MET A 706 -14.41 9.75 19.13
CA MET A 706 -14.64 8.61 20.04
C MET A 706 -15.91 8.78 20.88
N GLU A 707 -16.25 9.99 21.32
CA GLU A 707 -17.48 10.23 22.10
C GLU A 707 -18.75 9.88 21.31
N LYS A 708 -18.69 10.04 19.98
CA LYS A 708 -19.79 9.71 19.07
C LYS A 708 -19.93 8.21 18.82
N ILE A 709 -18.98 7.38 19.27
CA ILE A 709 -18.94 5.93 19.01
C ILE A 709 -19.06 5.13 20.31
N ASP A 710 -20.12 4.32 20.42
CA ASP A 710 -20.21 3.31 21.48
C ASP A 710 -19.43 2.04 21.09
N PHE A 711 -18.17 1.97 21.53
CA PHE A 711 -17.29 0.82 21.25
C PHE A 711 -17.73 -0.48 21.95
N LYS A 712 -18.49 -0.43 23.05
CA LYS A 712 -18.95 -1.64 23.76
C LYS A 712 -19.92 -2.46 22.93
N ILE A 713 -20.63 -1.83 22.00
CA ILE A 713 -21.52 -2.52 21.08
C ILE A 713 -20.76 -3.47 20.15
N LEU A 714 -19.53 -3.10 19.76
CA LEU A 714 -18.65 -3.92 18.93
C LEU A 714 -18.03 -5.11 19.69
N GLU A 715 -18.03 -5.08 21.02
CA GLU A 715 -17.54 -6.18 21.86
C GLU A 715 -18.57 -7.31 22.03
N ARG A 716 -19.85 -7.05 21.72
CA ARG A 716 -20.90 -8.06 21.86
C ARG A 716 -20.62 -9.22 20.91
N SER A 717 -20.25 -10.37 21.48
CA SER A 717 -19.94 -11.58 20.73
C SER A 717 -21.17 -12.07 19.98
N ARG A 718 -21.13 -12.00 18.66
CA ARG A 718 -22.01 -12.81 17.81
C ARG A 718 -21.49 -14.23 17.83
N PHE A 719 -22.33 -15.21 18.17
CA PHE A 719 -22.07 -16.59 17.77
C PHE A 719 -22.32 -16.72 16.27
#